data_AF-A0A850A865-F1
#
_entry.id   AF-A0A850A865-F1
#
_cell.length_a   1.000
_cell.length_b   1.000
_cell.length_c   1.000
_cell.angle_alpha   90.00
_cell.angle_beta   90.00
_cell.angle_gamma   90.00
#
_symmetry.space_group_name_H-M   'P 1'
#
loop_
_entity.id
_entity.type
_entity.pdbx_description
1 polymer ?
#
loop_
_entity_poly.entity_id
_entity_poly.type
_entity_poly.pdbx_seq_one_letter_code
_entity_poly.pdbx_strand_id
1 'polypeptide(L)'
;MTSSPSSPSSAGVFCYGGVEVVNRVQLPFMPTPDRASPVTADYYRAGGAALNVAIALAAWGVHATLAGNLLGEDAYADLIESELERHPLIDTRWLARHEEVRTPFTRIFVLPDRERYAMRYGHAETRWLPLTGAMLAGTHFFSVEIASGEAAVAAATLARTHGRTVFTTDVIPEHPLIPLSDYLITSATYLRRAQIDDHLPDLAAEVQARGGGVLIVTNGSDPIQVFDPRQGLRTFPSFSLPPVDRTGAGDIFKAGCLFGWAQQWELEQTLRFAAAAAALWIAQPTPLKQAPLLPQIEALLAERAPRVVVAAVELSAEERACPLCQQIVPAPLFEKHWDMEDGVIQALRRAYPGWRRADGACPQCVHQHRAIADRLHQPAMPLLVEGHPIYGKSDLFVLPTAVRLRANPHYTGRGVTLCFLDSGFYPHPDLIQPHNRIVEMVDATTDAILTAADFREPRPVSWHGMMTSVAAAGNGALSNGLYAGIASEARVVLVKISDARGRVRERDITRGLRWLLENHRRYAIDVVNISVGGDRSGLNRNSIIDGLVRRLVEEGVVVVAASGNAGQSDLYPPASAPEAITVGGIDDRNVLDPAHRRMYGSNWGRMAGGGLKPEVTAPSIWLAAPVLPGTHIAEQNLLLDRLWQAEDEELPALLASTYQILKAPASLLNHSLREQRLWIRDKLVANKFVTPYYQHVDGTSFAAPIVSSVAAQMLEANRSLSVAAVKGLIVATAAPLPHEPVERQGHGVITPGRAVAAALRLRHGALGDAPLSPHFDGDAVHFIYYDDRAAQVAVVGDFNGWNGAALPLHADHPGRWQAAMPSPPPGRYHYKFLIDGDRWVDDPENADKEPDGYGGFNAVLEVDDRR
;
A
#
# COMPACT_ATOMS: atom_id res chain seq x y z
N MET A 1 19.19 50.65 10.91
CA MET A 1 17.72 50.58 10.82
C MET A 1 17.35 50.55 9.34
N THR A 2 17.23 49.34 8.79
CA THR A 2 16.82 49.12 7.40
C THR A 2 15.63 48.18 7.48
N SER A 3 14.46 48.75 7.27
CA SER A 3 13.16 48.10 7.22
C SER A 3 13.17 46.96 6.19
N SER A 4 12.96 45.75 6.67
CA SER A 4 12.62 44.59 5.85
C SER A 4 11.34 44.87 5.05
N PRO A 5 11.20 44.33 3.82
CA PRO A 5 9.99 44.51 3.03
C PRO A 5 8.83 43.78 3.73
N SER A 6 7.72 44.49 3.91
CA SER A 6 6.45 43.93 4.37
C SER A 6 5.98 42.83 3.41
N SER A 7 5.82 41.61 3.95
CA SER A 7 5.10 40.51 3.30
C SER A 7 3.68 40.96 2.89
N PRO A 8 3.14 40.51 1.75
CA PRO A 8 1.78 40.84 1.35
C PRO A 8 0.81 40.34 2.43
N SER A 9 -0.04 41.23 2.95
CA SER A 9 -1.07 40.87 3.92
C SER A 9 -2.10 39.97 3.25
N SER A 10 -1.99 38.64 3.40
CA SER A 10 -3.02 37.72 2.92
C SER A 10 -4.33 38.02 3.64
N ALA A 11 -5.38 38.34 2.89
CA ALA A 11 -6.70 38.60 3.44
C ALA A 11 -7.21 37.35 4.21
N GLY A 12 -7.51 37.48 5.50
CA GLY A 12 -7.99 36.37 6.32
C GLY A 12 -9.40 35.91 5.94
N VAL A 13 -9.69 34.63 6.18
CA VAL A 13 -11.00 34.01 5.92
C VAL A 13 -11.67 33.62 7.24
N PHE A 14 -12.92 34.04 7.45
CA PHE A 14 -13.72 33.60 8.59
C PHE A 14 -14.57 32.39 8.20
N CYS A 15 -14.37 31.25 8.84
CA CYS A 15 -15.11 30.01 8.62
C CYS A 15 -16.11 29.79 9.76
N TYR A 16 -17.41 29.93 9.46
CA TYR A 16 -18.51 29.72 10.41
C TYR A 16 -19.33 28.49 10.05
N GLY A 17 -19.51 27.55 10.99
CA GLY A 17 -20.37 26.38 10.74
C GLY A 17 -19.99 25.14 11.55
N GLY A 18 -20.43 23.99 11.07
CA GLY A 18 -20.23 22.71 11.75
C GLY A 18 -18.75 22.35 11.97
N VAL A 19 -18.43 22.01 13.21
CA VAL A 19 -17.19 21.42 13.70
C VAL A 19 -17.59 20.15 14.47
N GLU A 20 -17.27 18.99 13.90
CA GLU A 20 -17.80 17.71 14.33
C GLU A 20 -16.79 16.56 14.15
N VAL A 21 -17.11 15.39 14.69
CA VAL A 21 -16.41 14.15 14.36
C VAL A 21 -17.16 13.40 13.27
N VAL A 22 -16.46 13.01 12.21
CA VAL A 22 -17.01 12.13 11.18
C VAL A 22 -16.50 10.72 11.42
N ASN A 23 -17.43 9.79 11.55
CA ASN A 23 -17.16 8.37 11.67
C ASN A 23 -17.62 7.63 10.42
N ARG A 24 -16.74 6.89 9.74
CA ARG A 24 -17.10 6.13 8.54
C ARG A 24 -16.97 4.64 8.81
N VAL A 25 -18.07 3.92 8.59
CA VAL A 25 -18.19 2.49 8.84
C VAL A 25 -18.43 1.79 7.51
N GLN A 26 -17.57 0.87 7.12
CA GLN A 26 -17.74 0.09 5.91
C GLN A 26 -18.42 -1.23 6.23
N LEU A 27 -19.54 -1.50 5.56
CA LEU A 27 -20.37 -2.68 5.77
C LEU A 27 -20.54 -3.42 4.44
N PRO A 28 -20.61 -4.76 4.44
CA PRO A 28 -20.95 -5.52 3.24
C PRO A 28 -22.44 -5.41 2.86
N PHE A 29 -23.31 -5.15 3.84
CA PHE A 29 -24.75 -4.92 3.68
C PHE A 29 -25.28 -4.09 4.86
N MET A 30 -26.41 -3.39 4.71
CA MET A 30 -27.02 -2.72 5.87
C MET A 30 -27.64 -3.75 6.82
N PRO A 31 -27.49 -3.59 8.15
CA PRO A 31 -28.11 -4.50 9.11
C PRO A 31 -29.64 -4.43 9.02
N THR A 32 -30.30 -5.57 9.26
CA THR A 32 -31.75 -5.67 9.43
C THR A 32 -32.08 -6.09 10.87
N PRO A 33 -33.32 -5.94 11.36
CA PRO A 33 -33.68 -6.29 12.74
C PRO A 33 -33.31 -7.72 13.17
N ASP A 34 -33.23 -8.65 12.22
CA ASP A 34 -32.92 -10.07 12.39
C ASP A 34 -31.49 -10.45 11.98
N ARG A 35 -30.71 -9.51 11.42
CA ARG A 35 -29.37 -9.79 10.89
C ARG A 35 -28.40 -8.63 11.12
N ALA A 36 -27.41 -8.86 11.98
CA ALA A 36 -26.29 -7.97 12.15
C ALA A 36 -25.38 -7.96 10.91
N SER A 37 -24.79 -6.81 10.60
CA SER A 37 -23.80 -6.66 9.54
C SER A 37 -22.41 -6.50 10.15
N PRO A 38 -21.41 -7.30 9.74
CA PRO A 38 -20.06 -7.17 10.25
C PRO A 38 -19.42 -5.88 9.74
N VAL A 39 -18.74 -5.17 10.63
CA VAL A 39 -17.99 -3.96 10.27
C VAL A 39 -16.65 -4.36 9.66
N THR A 40 -16.47 -4.01 8.39
CA THR A 40 -15.24 -4.29 7.63
C THR A 40 -14.20 -3.20 7.78
N ALA A 41 -14.62 -1.98 8.13
CA ALA A 41 -13.74 -0.88 8.49
C ALA A 41 -14.49 0.16 9.33
N ASP A 42 -13.82 0.80 10.29
CA ASP A 42 -14.41 1.82 11.16
C ASP A 42 -13.38 2.94 11.42
N TYR A 43 -13.67 4.16 10.97
CA TYR A 43 -12.71 5.27 10.97
C TYR A 43 -13.30 6.50 11.62
N TYR A 44 -12.54 7.19 12.46
CA TYR A 44 -12.91 8.47 13.07
C TYR A 44 -11.97 9.57 12.59
N ARG A 45 -12.51 10.76 12.36
CA ARG A 45 -11.74 11.95 12.03
C ARG A 45 -12.44 13.22 12.48
N ALA A 46 -11.68 14.29 12.68
CA ALA A 46 -12.25 15.62 12.75
C ALA A 46 -12.81 16.00 11.37
N GLY A 47 -13.94 16.68 11.36
CA GLY A 47 -14.62 17.13 10.16
C GLY A 47 -15.68 18.19 10.45
N GLY A 48 -16.61 18.32 9.53
CA GLY A 48 -17.57 19.43 9.51
C GLY A 48 -17.16 20.48 8.48
N ALA A 49 -18.15 21.09 7.85
CA ALA A 49 -17.93 21.92 6.67
C ALA A 49 -17.02 23.13 6.96
N ALA A 50 -17.17 23.78 8.11
CA ALA A 50 -16.33 24.91 8.49
C ALA A 50 -14.90 24.48 8.82
N LEU A 51 -14.73 23.36 9.53
CA LEU A 51 -13.42 22.82 9.87
C LEU A 51 -12.65 22.36 8.63
N ASN A 52 -13.31 21.64 7.71
CA ASN A 52 -12.68 21.19 6.46
C ASN A 52 -12.14 22.37 5.63
N VAL A 53 -12.91 23.46 5.52
CA VAL A 53 -12.49 24.67 4.81
C VAL A 53 -11.32 25.34 5.51
N ALA A 54 -11.36 25.48 6.84
CA ALA A 54 -10.29 26.11 7.61
C ALA A 54 -8.97 25.33 7.52
N ILE A 55 -9.03 23.99 7.60
CA ILE A 55 -7.86 23.10 7.44
C ILE A 55 -7.24 23.27 6.04
N ALA A 56 -8.07 23.27 4.99
CA ALA A 56 -7.57 23.42 3.63
C ALA A 56 -6.89 24.78 3.42
N LEU A 57 -7.51 25.87 3.88
CA LEU A 57 -6.94 27.21 3.78
C LEU A 57 -5.63 27.34 4.56
N ALA A 58 -5.57 26.81 5.79
CA ALA A 58 -4.36 26.80 6.60
C ALA A 58 -3.23 26.01 5.93
N ALA A 59 -3.52 24.85 5.34
CA ALA A 59 -2.54 24.05 4.61
C ALA A 59 -1.97 24.79 3.38
N TRP A 60 -2.74 25.73 2.81
CA TRP A 60 -2.31 26.57 1.68
C TRP A 60 -1.74 27.93 2.11
N GLY A 61 -1.51 28.13 3.42
CA GLY A 61 -0.88 29.34 3.95
C GLY A 61 -1.82 30.52 4.16
N VAL A 62 -3.14 30.33 4.13
CA VAL A 62 -4.13 31.38 4.41
C VAL A 62 -4.58 31.30 5.87
N HIS A 63 -4.54 32.44 6.56
CA HIS A 63 -5.07 32.55 7.90
C HIS A 63 -6.59 32.37 7.90
N ALA A 64 -7.06 31.39 8.68
CA ALA A 64 -8.47 31.07 8.82
C ALA A 64 -8.91 31.29 10.28
N THR A 65 -9.98 32.03 10.50
CA THR A 65 -10.63 32.11 11.82
C THR A 65 -11.78 31.13 11.85
N LEU A 66 -11.80 30.22 12.82
CA LEU A 66 -12.80 29.16 12.91
C LEU A 66 -13.75 29.43 14.09
N ALA A 67 -15.06 29.43 13.82
CA ALA A 67 -16.12 29.51 14.82
C ALA A 67 -17.34 28.70 14.36
N GLY A 68 -18.26 28.40 15.26
CA GLY A 68 -19.43 27.60 14.88
C GLY A 68 -20.19 27.07 16.07
N ASN A 69 -20.50 25.78 16.04
CA ASN A 69 -21.08 25.12 17.21
C ASN A 69 -20.09 25.06 18.38
N LEU A 70 -20.65 25.05 19.59
CA LEU A 70 -19.90 24.71 20.78
C LEU A 70 -19.49 23.23 20.75
N LEU A 71 -18.37 22.93 21.38
CA LEU A 71 -17.89 21.56 21.58
C LEU A 71 -18.29 21.08 23.00
N GLY A 72 -18.46 19.78 23.16
CA GLY A 72 -18.66 19.19 24.47
C GLY A 72 -17.35 19.06 25.25
N GLU A 73 -17.46 18.72 26.54
CA GLU A 73 -16.33 18.22 27.32
C GLU A 73 -16.20 16.69 27.14
N ASP A 74 -15.96 16.28 25.90
CA ASP A 74 -15.94 14.87 25.50
C ASP A 74 -14.73 14.51 24.62
N ALA A 75 -14.50 13.21 24.45
CA ALA A 75 -13.38 12.70 23.67
C ALA A 75 -13.42 13.09 22.18
N TYR A 76 -14.59 13.51 21.67
CA TYR A 76 -14.73 14.00 20.30
C TYR A 76 -14.20 15.43 20.17
N ALA A 77 -14.41 16.28 21.18
CA ALA A 77 -13.76 17.58 21.27
C ALA A 77 -12.23 17.45 21.36
N ASP A 78 -11.73 16.49 22.16
CA ASP A 78 -10.29 16.21 22.25
C ASP A 78 -9.68 15.82 20.89
N LEU A 79 -10.40 15.02 20.10
CA LEU A 79 -9.98 14.62 18.75
C LEU A 79 -9.90 15.83 17.82
N ILE A 80 -10.89 16.73 17.87
CA ILE A 80 -10.93 17.94 17.06
C ILE A 80 -9.79 18.89 17.44
N GLU A 81 -9.55 19.11 18.73
CA GLU A 81 -8.46 19.97 19.20
C GLU A 81 -7.08 19.42 18.82
N SER A 82 -6.86 18.12 18.96
CA SER A 82 -5.60 17.48 18.52
C SER A 82 -5.35 17.63 17.02
N GLU A 83 -6.40 17.67 16.21
CA GLU A 83 -6.26 17.98 14.78
C GLU A 83 -5.91 19.45 14.57
N LEU A 84 -6.59 20.37 15.27
CA LEU A 84 -6.37 21.81 15.16
C LEU A 84 -4.96 22.24 15.58
N GLU A 85 -4.34 21.57 16.56
CA GLU A 85 -2.94 21.81 16.98
C GLU A 85 -1.94 21.68 15.83
N ARG A 86 -2.27 20.91 14.78
CA ARG A 86 -1.43 20.73 13.59
C ARG A 86 -1.49 21.89 12.61
N HIS A 87 -2.46 22.80 12.77
CA HIS A 87 -2.77 23.87 11.82
C HIS A 87 -2.67 25.24 12.52
N PRO A 88 -1.45 25.75 12.78
CA PRO A 88 -1.25 26.98 13.56
C PRO A 88 -1.79 28.26 12.89
N LEU A 89 -2.15 28.19 11.61
CA LEU A 89 -2.78 29.29 10.87
C LEU A 89 -4.30 29.35 11.09
N ILE A 90 -4.88 28.39 11.82
CA ILE A 90 -6.28 28.42 12.25
C ILE A 90 -6.36 29.15 13.60
N ASP A 91 -7.07 30.27 13.63
CA ASP A 91 -7.42 30.96 14.86
C ASP A 91 -8.63 30.27 15.52
N THR A 92 -8.33 29.53 16.59
CA THR A 92 -9.27 28.68 17.35
C THR A 92 -9.84 29.38 18.58
N ARG A 93 -9.55 30.68 18.81
CA ARG A 93 -9.97 31.41 20.03
C ARG A 93 -11.49 31.46 20.24
N TRP A 94 -12.27 31.19 19.19
CA TRP A 94 -13.73 31.19 19.21
C TRP A 94 -14.34 29.79 19.24
N LEU A 95 -13.52 28.75 19.40
CA LEU A 95 -14.01 27.42 19.76
C LEU A 95 -14.07 27.32 21.27
N ALA A 96 -15.26 27.02 21.79
CA ALA A 96 -15.49 26.92 23.23
C ALA A 96 -16.11 25.56 23.57
N ARG A 97 -15.61 24.97 24.66
CA ARG A 97 -16.17 23.79 25.29
C ARG A 97 -17.28 24.18 26.26
N HIS A 98 -18.28 23.32 26.42
CA HIS A 98 -19.35 23.51 27.37
C HIS A 98 -19.84 22.17 27.91
N GLU A 99 -19.91 22.03 29.23
CA GLU A 99 -20.25 20.78 29.94
C GLU A 99 -21.61 20.18 29.50
N GLU A 100 -22.63 21.02 29.31
CA GLU A 100 -23.97 20.58 28.86
C GLU A 100 -24.10 20.31 27.34
N VAL A 101 -23.05 20.55 26.56
CA VAL A 101 -23.07 20.34 25.10
C VAL A 101 -22.40 19.02 24.78
N ARG A 102 -22.92 18.29 23.80
CA ARG A 102 -22.23 17.14 23.19
C ARG A 102 -21.62 17.57 21.88
N THR A 103 -20.38 17.19 21.65
CA THR A 103 -19.74 17.40 20.35
C THR A 103 -20.53 16.63 19.28
N PRO A 104 -21.03 17.30 18.22
CA PRO A 104 -21.77 16.63 17.16
C PRO A 104 -20.90 15.58 16.47
N PHE A 105 -21.52 14.49 16.03
CA PHE A 105 -20.84 13.51 15.19
C PHE A 105 -21.75 12.93 14.11
N THR A 106 -21.16 12.61 12.97
CA THR A 106 -21.85 12.01 11.82
C THR A 106 -21.27 10.64 11.53
N ARG A 107 -22.10 9.59 11.60
CA ARG A 107 -21.74 8.22 11.22
C ARG A 107 -22.20 7.91 9.80
N ILE A 108 -21.28 7.50 8.94
CA ILE A 108 -21.53 7.22 7.53
C ILE A 108 -21.25 5.75 7.25
N PHE A 109 -22.30 4.99 6.96
CA PHE A 109 -22.19 3.60 6.51
C PHE A 109 -21.95 3.58 5.00
N VAL A 110 -20.97 2.79 4.55
CA VAL A 110 -20.65 2.64 3.12
C VAL A 110 -20.72 1.17 2.72
N LEU A 111 -21.52 0.90 1.68
CA LEU A 111 -21.72 -0.42 1.11
C LEU A 111 -20.75 -0.71 -0.05
N PRO A 112 -20.60 -1.97 -0.51
CA PRO A 112 -19.68 -2.33 -1.60
C PRO A 112 -20.02 -1.69 -2.95
N ASP A 113 -21.30 -1.40 -3.18
CA ASP A 113 -21.81 -0.62 -4.33
C ASP A 113 -21.53 0.89 -4.22
N ARG A 114 -20.88 1.32 -3.14
CA ARG A 114 -20.56 2.71 -2.78
C ARG A 114 -21.78 3.56 -2.40
N GLU A 115 -22.93 2.95 -2.12
CA GLU A 115 -24.03 3.64 -1.47
C GLU A 115 -23.65 4.09 -0.05
N ARG A 116 -24.21 5.22 0.37
CA ARG A 116 -23.84 5.88 1.64
C ARG A 116 -25.08 6.22 2.45
N TYR A 117 -25.09 5.78 3.71
CA TYR A 117 -26.14 6.05 4.68
C TYR A 117 -25.55 6.85 5.84
N ALA A 118 -26.02 8.08 6.06
CA ALA A 118 -25.50 8.96 7.10
C ALA A 118 -26.50 9.07 8.27
N MET A 119 -26.01 8.88 9.48
CA MET A 119 -26.72 9.12 10.74
C MET A 119 -26.02 10.26 11.47
N ARG A 120 -26.78 11.31 11.81
CA ARG A 120 -26.26 12.50 12.50
C ARG A 120 -26.69 12.46 13.95
N TYR A 121 -25.75 12.66 14.86
CA TYR A 121 -25.97 12.62 16.31
C TYR A 121 -25.56 13.94 16.95
N GLY A 122 -26.36 14.44 17.87
CA GLY A 122 -26.11 15.72 18.57
C GLY A 122 -26.42 16.98 17.75
N HIS A 123 -26.59 16.87 16.42
CA HIS A 123 -26.84 18.02 15.52
C HIS A 123 -28.05 18.89 15.89
N ALA A 124 -29.14 18.28 16.38
CA ALA A 124 -30.36 19.00 16.75
C ALA A 124 -30.27 19.71 18.11
N GLU A 125 -29.37 19.25 18.99
CA GLU A 125 -29.16 19.79 20.34
C GLU A 125 -27.98 20.77 20.40
N THR A 126 -27.33 20.96 19.24
CA THR A 126 -26.16 21.81 19.06
C THR A 126 -26.46 23.26 19.42
N ARG A 127 -25.64 23.83 20.32
CA ARG A 127 -25.63 25.27 20.61
C ARG A 127 -24.64 25.97 19.68
N TRP A 128 -25.10 27.01 18.98
CA TRP A 128 -24.30 27.79 18.04
C TRP A 128 -23.74 29.04 18.71
N LEU A 129 -22.45 29.33 18.51
CA LEU A 129 -21.84 30.55 19.02
C LEU A 129 -22.39 31.78 18.28
N PRO A 130 -23.00 32.77 18.96
CA PRO A 130 -23.44 34.00 18.32
C PRO A 130 -22.24 34.84 17.86
N LEU A 131 -22.26 35.27 16.60
CA LEU A 131 -21.20 36.07 16.04
C LEU A 131 -21.30 37.55 16.49
N THR A 132 -20.16 38.20 16.70
CA THR A 132 -20.09 39.65 16.96
C THR A 132 -19.20 40.34 15.93
N GLY A 133 -19.41 41.64 15.69
CA GLY A 133 -18.62 42.40 14.71
C GLY A 133 -17.11 42.39 15.00
N ALA A 134 -16.72 42.31 16.27
CA ALA A 134 -15.32 42.23 16.69
C ALA A 134 -14.63 40.94 16.22
N MET A 135 -15.38 39.82 16.11
CA MET A 135 -14.84 38.54 15.65
C MET A 135 -14.44 38.59 14.17
N LEU A 136 -15.08 39.46 13.38
CA LEU A 136 -14.81 39.63 11.95
C LEU A 136 -13.59 40.53 11.64
N ALA A 137 -12.88 41.00 12.67
CA ALA A 137 -11.70 41.84 12.49
C ALA A 137 -10.58 41.09 11.75
N GLY A 138 -9.95 41.74 10.78
CA GLY A 138 -8.85 41.16 10.00
C GLY A 138 -9.26 40.13 8.94
N THR A 139 -10.55 39.88 8.74
CA THR A 139 -11.06 38.98 7.70
C THR A 139 -11.71 39.78 6.57
N HIS A 140 -11.65 39.26 5.34
CA HIS A 140 -12.32 39.85 4.17
C HIS A 140 -13.37 38.92 3.57
N PHE A 141 -13.13 37.61 3.66
CA PHE A 141 -14.03 36.57 3.19
C PHE A 141 -14.71 35.87 4.36
N PHE A 142 -15.96 35.47 4.14
CA PHE A 142 -16.77 34.76 5.11
C PHE A 142 -17.35 33.49 4.48
N SER A 143 -16.99 32.34 5.01
CA SER A 143 -17.49 31.03 4.59
C SER A 143 -18.53 30.54 5.59
N VAL A 144 -19.71 30.19 5.10
CA VAL A 144 -20.79 29.63 5.91
C VAL A 144 -21.44 28.42 5.24
N GLU A 145 -22.05 27.58 6.05
CA GLU A 145 -22.73 26.34 5.66
C GLU A 145 -24.19 26.36 6.15
N ILE A 146 -25.06 25.55 5.56
CA ILE A 146 -26.51 25.64 5.77
C ILE A 146 -27.03 24.92 7.02
N ALA A 147 -26.32 23.93 7.56
CA ALA A 147 -26.79 23.06 8.65
C ALA A 147 -27.00 23.82 9.96
N SER A 148 -26.35 24.97 10.14
CA SER A 148 -26.53 25.88 11.28
C SER A 148 -27.84 26.69 11.25
N GLY A 149 -28.64 26.57 10.19
CA GLY A 149 -30.00 27.13 10.13
C GLY A 149 -30.06 28.64 10.39
N GLU A 150 -30.85 29.07 11.37
CA GLU A 150 -30.99 30.49 11.73
C GLU A 150 -29.66 31.14 12.14
N ALA A 151 -28.75 30.37 12.77
CA ALA A 151 -27.44 30.88 13.16
C ALA A 151 -26.58 31.23 11.94
N ALA A 152 -26.64 30.43 10.87
CA ALA A 152 -26.00 30.76 9.60
C ALA A 152 -26.53 32.07 9.00
N VAL A 153 -27.85 32.26 9.00
CA VAL A 153 -28.49 33.48 8.46
C VAL A 153 -28.07 34.72 9.26
N ALA A 154 -28.07 34.63 10.59
CA ALA A 154 -27.62 35.70 11.46
C ALA A 154 -26.13 36.03 11.25
N ALA A 155 -25.28 35.00 11.15
CA ALA A 155 -23.84 35.17 10.94
C ALA A 155 -23.53 35.76 9.56
N ALA A 156 -24.19 35.29 8.49
CA ALA A 156 -24.06 35.83 7.14
C ALA A 156 -24.55 37.28 7.04
N THR A 157 -25.66 37.61 7.71
CA THR A 157 -26.18 38.99 7.79
C THR A 157 -25.16 39.91 8.46
N LEU A 158 -24.59 39.48 9.57
CA LEU A 158 -23.57 40.25 10.28
C LEU A 158 -22.30 40.42 9.44
N ALA A 159 -21.85 39.36 8.78
CA ALA A 159 -20.71 39.41 7.87
C ALA A 159 -20.92 40.42 6.74
N ARG A 160 -22.10 40.41 6.11
CA ARG A 160 -22.43 41.34 5.02
C ARG A 160 -22.53 42.79 5.50
N THR A 161 -23.15 43.05 6.66
CA THR A 161 -23.20 44.41 7.24
C THR A 161 -21.82 44.97 7.60
N HIS A 162 -20.83 44.09 7.83
CA HIS A 162 -19.42 44.46 8.05
C HIS A 162 -18.57 44.38 6.77
N GLY A 163 -19.21 44.29 5.59
CA GLY A 163 -18.56 44.36 4.29
C GLY A 163 -17.70 43.14 3.95
N ARG A 164 -18.06 41.94 4.44
CA ARG A 164 -17.39 40.68 4.06
C ARG A 164 -18.07 40.07 2.84
N THR A 165 -17.26 39.46 1.98
CA THR A 165 -17.76 38.67 0.86
C THR A 165 -18.18 37.28 1.35
N VAL A 166 -19.44 36.91 1.15
CA VAL A 166 -20.05 35.71 1.72
C VAL A 166 -20.08 34.56 0.70
N PHE A 167 -19.52 33.42 1.10
CA PHE A 167 -19.50 32.15 0.38
C PHE A 167 -20.39 31.12 1.06
N THR A 168 -21.28 30.50 0.29
CA THR A 168 -22.19 29.46 0.78
C THR A 168 -22.05 28.15 0.00
N THR A 169 -22.45 27.04 0.62
CA THR A 169 -22.43 25.71 -0.01
C THR A 169 -23.74 24.98 0.18
N ASP A 170 -24.17 24.23 -0.83
CA ASP A 170 -25.35 23.35 -0.82
C ASP A 170 -26.65 24.11 -0.48
N VAL A 171 -26.78 25.33 -1.00
CA VAL A 171 -27.98 26.18 -0.83
C VAL A 171 -28.97 25.90 -1.95
N ILE A 172 -30.25 25.77 -1.61
CA ILE A 172 -31.38 25.73 -2.56
C ILE A 172 -31.98 27.13 -2.75
N PRO A 173 -32.63 27.44 -3.89
CA PRO A 173 -33.15 28.78 -4.19
C PRO A 173 -34.08 29.36 -3.11
N GLU A 174 -34.82 28.53 -2.37
CA GLU A 174 -35.76 28.98 -1.35
C GLU A 174 -35.06 29.40 -0.04
N HIS A 175 -33.77 29.10 0.11
CA HIS A 175 -33.08 29.28 1.38
C HIS A 175 -32.86 30.77 1.71
N PRO A 176 -33.03 31.21 2.97
CA PRO A 176 -32.81 32.61 3.38
C PRO A 176 -31.37 33.12 3.22
N LEU A 177 -30.41 32.25 2.89
CA LEU A 177 -29.01 32.63 2.64
C LEU A 177 -28.78 33.12 1.21
N ILE A 178 -29.69 32.84 0.28
CA ILE A 178 -29.56 33.27 -1.12
C ILE A 178 -29.30 34.78 -1.21
N PRO A 179 -30.16 35.68 -0.67
CA PRO A 179 -29.93 37.12 -0.77
C PRO A 179 -28.66 37.61 -0.07
N LEU A 180 -28.09 36.79 0.82
CA LEU A 180 -26.90 37.12 1.61
C LEU A 180 -25.60 36.63 0.97
N SER A 181 -25.68 35.74 -0.03
CA SER A 181 -24.53 35.08 -0.64
C SER A 181 -24.00 35.84 -1.85
N ASP A 182 -22.72 36.21 -1.83
CA ASP A 182 -22.05 36.78 -3.00
C ASP A 182 -21.61 35.68 -3.97
N TYR A 183 -21.20 34.52 -3.43
CA TYR A 183 -20.84 33.32 -4.19
C TYR A 183 -21.56 32.10 -3.62
N LEU A 184 -22.32 31.43 -4.48
CA LEU A 184 -23.12 30.27 -4.15
C LEU A 184 -22.53 29.05 -4.83
N ILE A 185 -22.07 28.07 -4.05
CA ILE A 185 -21.49 26.84 -4.57
C ILE A 185 -22.47 25.70 -4.29
N THR A 186 -22.91 24.99 -5.32
CA THR A 186 -23.78 23.81 -5.14
C THR A 186 -23.31 22.69 -6.06
N SER A 187 -23.95 21.53 -5.93
CA SER A 187 -23.71 20.40 -6.82
C SER A 187 -24.98 19.91 -7.46
N ALA A 188 -24.90 19.46 -8.71
CA ALA A 188 -26.03 18.88 -9.42
C ALA A 188 -26.57 17.64 -8.69
N THR A 189 -25.71 16.90 -7.98
CA THR A 189 -26.13 15.80 -7.10
C THR A 189 -26.98 16.27 -5.92
N TYR A 190 -26.63 17.41 -5.32
CA TYR A 190 -27.39 17.98 -4.22
C TYR A 190 -28.75 18.51 -4.70
N LEU A 191 -28.79 19.21 -5.84
CA LEU A 191 -30.02 19.69 -6.47
C LEU A 191 -31.00 18.55 -6.80
N ARG A 192 -30.51 17.48 -7.46
CA ARG A 192 -31.34 16.30 -7.76
C ARG A 192 -31.89 15.63 -6.51
N ARG A 193 -31.12 15.58 -5.40
CA ARG A 193 -31.61 15.07 -4.11
C ARG A 193 -32.68 15.96 -3.48
N ALA A 194 -32.58 17.27 -3.70
CA ALA A 194 -33.60 18.24 -3.31
C ALA A 194 -34.80 18.27 -4.29
N GLN A 195 -34.80 17.43 -5.34
CA GLN A 195 -35.81 17.40 -6.39
C GLN A 195 -35.94 18.73 -7.16
N ILE A 196 -34.82 19.46 -7.30
CA ILE A 196 -34.73 20.71 -8.03
C ILE A 196 -34.10 20.42 -9.39
N ASP A 197 -34.68 20.99 -10.45
CA ASP A 197 -34.12 20.91 -11.80
C ASP A 197 -32.75 21.61 -11.82
N ASP A 198 -31.73 20.90 -12.29
CA ASP A 198 -30.37 21.41 -12.43
C ASP A 198 -30.14 22.14 -13.77
N HIS A 199 -31.21 22.41 -14.53
CA HIS A 199 -31.19 23.32 -15.67
C HIS A 199 -30.80 24.74 -15.24
N LEU A 200 -29.50 25.02 -15.40
CA LEU A 200 -28.85 26.21 -14.83
C LEU A 200 -29.47 27.56 -15.22
N PRO A 201 -29.97 27.80 -16.45
CA PRO A 201 -30.63 29.07 -16.77
C PRO A 201 -31.83 29.37 -15.86
N ASP A 202 -32.65 28.38 -15.56
CA ASP A 202 -33.86 28.55 -14.74
C ASP A 202 -33.48 28.70 -13.26
N LEU A 203 -32.55 27.85 -12.80
CA LEU A 203 -32.01 27.92 -11.44
C LEU A 203 -31.33 29.28 -11.17
N ALA A 204 -30.55 29.78 -12.13
CA ALA A 204 -29.90 31.07 -12.06
C ALA A 204 -30.93 32.20 -12.01
N ALA A 205 -31.96 32.16 -12.86
CA ALA A 205 -33.03 33.15 -12.85
C ALA A 205 -33.74 33.22 -11.49
N GLU A 206 -33.99 32.06 -10.87
CA GLU A 206 -34.60 32.01 -9.54
C GLU A 206 -33.68 32.55 -8.44
N VAL A 207 -32.40 32.14 -8.43
CA VAL A 207 -31.40 32.65 -7.48
C VAL A 207 -31.25 34.16 -7.60
N GLN A 208 -31.22 34.70 -8.83
CA GLN A 208 -31.16 36.14 -9.07
C GLN A 208 -32.43 36.89 -8.64
N ALA A 209 -33.62 36.33 -8.91
CA ALA A 209 -34.88 36.93 -8.48
C ALA A 209 -34.97 37.09 -6.96
N ARG A 210 -34.25 36.24 -6.22
CA ARG A 210 -34.15 36.26 -4.76
C ARG A 210 -32.92 37.00 -4.24
N GLY A 211 -32.15 37.66 -5.11
CA GLY A 211 -31.03 38.53 -4.75
C GLY A 211 -29.68 37.84 -4.51
N GLY A 212 -29.51 36.59 -4.97
CA GLY A 212 -28.23 35.88 -4.87
C GLY A 212 -27.19 36.38 -5.86
N GLY A 213 -25.91 36.22 -5.50
CA GLY A 213 -24.77 36.57 -6.35
C GLY A 213 -24.42 35.52 -7.41
N VAL A 214 -23.13 35.25 -7.58
CA VAL A 214 -22.61 34.32 -8.58
C VAL A 214 -22.95 32.88 -8.18
N LEU A 215 -23.55 32.12 -9.10
CA LEU A 215 -23.90 30.71 -8.88
C LEU A 215 -22.88 29.80 -9.57
N ILE A 216 -22.32 28.85 -8.81
CA ILE A 216 -21.34 27.87 -9.27
C ILE A 216 -21.92 26.47 -9.02
N VAL A 217 -22.12 25.70 -10.08
CA VAL A 217 -22.66 24.34 -10.02
C VAL A 217 -21.57 23.34 -10.43
N THR A 218 -21.27 22.42 -9.52
CA THR A 218 -20.33 21.32 -9.73
C THR A 218 -21.08 20.02 -10.06
N ASN A 219 -20.53 19.18 -10.94
CA ASN A 219 -21.10 17.86 -11.23
C ASN A 219 -20.02 16.79 -11.37
N GLY A 220 -19.17 16.67 -10.35
CA GLY A 220 -18.08 15.71 -10.33
C GLY A 220 -17.04 15.99 -11.43
N SER A 221 -16.84 15.03 -12.32
CA SER A 221 -15.90 15.14 -13.46
C SER A 221 -16.45 15.99 -14.60
N ASP A 222 -17.75 16.30 -14.62
CA ASP A 222 -18.34 17.12 -15.66
C ASP A 222 -17.91 18.59 -15.51
N PRO A 223 -17.93 19.37 -16.60
CA PRO A 223 -17.56 20.78 -16.56
C PRO A 223 -18.35 21.57 -15.51
N ILE A 224 -17.65 22.46 -14.81
CA ILE A 224 -18.21 23.35 -13.79
C ILE A 224 -18.98 24.44 -14.52
N GLN A 225 -20.23 24.63 -14.15
CA GLN A 225 -21.07 25.65 -14.75
C GLN A 225 -21.20 26.84 -13.81
N VAL A 226 -21.08 28.05 -14.35
CA VAL A 226 -21.11 29.29 -13.58
C VAL A 226 -22.04 30.29 -14.21
N PHE A 227 -22.93 30.85 -13.42
CA PHE A 227 -23.73 32.01 -13.81
C PHE A 227 -23.27 33.25 -13.04
N ASP A 228 -22.74 34.23 -13.77
CA ASP A 228 -22.42 35.55 -13.25
C ASP A 228 -23.46 36.56 -13.77
N PRO A 229 -24.14 37.34 -12.93
CA PRO A 229 -25.15 38.31 -13.36
C PRO A 229 -24.63 39.36 -14.36
N ARG A 230 -23.32 39.62 -14.35
CA ARG A 230 -22.64 40.61 -15.22
C ARG A 230 -22.06 39.97 -16.48
N GLN A 231 -21.67 38.69 -16.43
CA GLN A 231 -20.97 38.02 -17.53
C GLN A 231 -21.77 36.89 -18.20
N GLY A 232 -22.95 36.56 -17.67
CA GLY A 232 -23.80 35.48 -18.15
C GLY A 232 -23.29 34.09 -17.77
N LEU A 233 -23.80 33.09 -18.49
CA LEU A 233 -23.47 31.68 -18.29
C LEU A 233 -22.10 31.33 -18.90
N ARG A 234 -21.25 30.68 -18.11
CA ARG A 234 -19.92 30.19 -18.49
C ARG A 234 -19.74 28.76 -18.01
N THR A 235 -18.84 28.04 -18.66
CA THR A 235 -18.49 26.67 -18.29
C THR A 235 -16.98 26.53 -18.24
N PHE A 236 -16.47 25.83 -17.23
CA PHE A 236 -15.05 25.64 -16.97
C PHE A 236 -14.73 24.14 -16.86
N PRO A 237 -13.53 23.70 -17.28
CA PRO A 237 -13.15 22.31 -17.17
C PRO A 237 -13.03 21.87 -15.70
N SER A 238 -13.39 20.61 -15.43
CA SER A 238 -13.15 19.92 -14.16
C SER A 238 -12.00 18.92 -14.32
N PHE A 239 -11.62 18.26 -13.22
CA PHE A 239 -10.63 17.18 -13.20
C PHE A 239 -11.31 15.84 -12.90
N SER A 240 -10.85 14.79 -13.59
CA SER A 240 -11.37 13.43 -13.40
C SER A 240 -10.27 12.55 -12.81
N LEU A 241 -10.33 12.33 -11.50
CA LEU A 241 -9.56 11.31 -10.81
C LEU A 241 -10.51 10.22 -10.30
N PRO A 242 -10.10 8.93 -10.27
CA PRO A 242 -10.91 7.86 -9.71
C PRO A 242 -11.32 8.17 -8.26
N PRO A 243 -12.61 8.37 -7.97
CA PRO A 243 -13.03 8.78 -6.64
C PRO A 243 -13.00 7.58 -5.69
N VAL A 244 -12.28 7.73 -4.59
CA VAL A 244 -12.23 6.79 -3.46
C VAL A 244 -13.26 7.16 -2.41
N ASP A 245 -13.30 8.44 -2.00
CA ASP A 245 -14.31 8.95 -1.08
C ASP A 245 -14.72 10.38 -1.44
N ARG A 246 -16.00 10.61 -1.77
CA ARG A 246 -16.52 11.93 -2.16
C ARG A 246 -16.88 12.86 -1.00
N THR A 247 -16.77 12.39 0.25
CA THR A 247 -17.21 13.14 1.45
C THR A 247 -16.40 14.43 1.64
N GLY A 248 -17.03 15.59 1.81
CA GLY A 248 -16.34 16.88 1.97
C GLY A 248 -15.76 17.49 0.68
N ALA A 249 -16.03 16.92 -0.50
CA ALA A 249 -15.54 17.47 -1.77
C ALA A 249 -15.99 18.91 -2.03
N GLY A 250 -17.24 19.23 -1.69
CA GLY A 250 -17.79 20.58 -1.79
C GLY A 250 -17.09 21.59 -0.87
N ASP A 251 -16.70 21.15 0.34
CA ASP A 251 -15.97 21.98 1.30
C ASP A 251 -14.59 22.37 0.74
N ILE A 252 -13.86 21.39 0.19
CA ILE A 252 -12.53 21.63 -0.39
C ILE A 252 -12.62 22.45 -1.66
N PHE A 253 -13.65 22.24 -2.48
CA PHE A 253 -13.91 23.10 -3.64
C PHE A 253 -14.16 24.55 -3.20
N LYS A 254 -15.00 24.77 -2.18
CA LYS A 254 -15.22 26.11 -1.59
C LYS A 254 -13.94 26.69 -1.02
N ALA A 255 -13.12 25.90 -0.34
CA ALA A 255 -11.82 26.35 0.15
C ALA A 255 -10.92 26.78 -1.00
N GLY A 256 -10.84 26.01 -2.10
CA GLY A 256 -10.03 26.36 -3.26
C GLY A 256 -10.49 27.63 -3.95
N CYS A 257 -11.81 27.84 -4.00
CA CYS A 257 -12.41 29.11 -4.37
C CYS A 257 -11.89 30.25 -3.49
N LEU A 258 -12.10 30.15 -2.17
CA LEU A 258 -11.65 31.16 -1.20
C LEU A 258 -10.16 31.45 -1.29
N PHE A 259 -9.33 30.41 -1.52
CA PHE A 259 -7.90 30.55 -1.75
C PHE A 259 -7.61 31.38 -3.00
N GLY A 260 -8.19 31.04 -4.15
CA GLY A 260 -7.98 31.80 -5.39
C GLY A 260 -8.40 33.27 -5.25
N TRP A 261 -9.52 33.55 -4.59
CA TRP A 261 -9.95 34.92 -4.29
C TRP A 261 -9.03 35.65 -3.31
N ALA A 262 -8.50 34.97 -2.28
CA ALA A 262 -7.51 35.54 -1.38
C ALA A 262 -6.19 35.89 -2.09
N GLN A 263 -5.85 35.14 -3.14
CA GLN A 263 -4.72 35.42 -4.03
C GLN A 263 -5.04 36.39 -5.18
N GLN A 264 -6.26 36.93 -5.23
CA GLN A 264 -6.74 37.83 -6.28
C GLN A 264 -6.65 37.23 -7.70
N TRP A 265 -6.86 35.92 -7.82
CA TRP A 265 -6.87 35.23 -9.10
C TRP A 265 -8.13 35.48 -9.91
N GLU A 266 -8.00 35.39 -11.23
CA GLU A 266 -9.12 35.37 -12.15
C GLU A 266 -10.02 34.15 -11.92
N LEU A 267 -11.30 34.28 -12.25
CA LEU A 267 -12.33 33.25 -11.99
C LEU A 267 -11.94 31.87 -12.53
N GLU A 268 -11.41 31.80 -13.75
CA GLU A 268 -11.01 30.54 -14.38
C GLU A 268 -9.89 29.84 -13.60
N GLN A 269 -8.86 30.58 -13.19
CA GLN A 269 -7.73 30.04 -12.44
C GLN A 269 -8.19 29.54 -11.07
N THR A 270 -9.04 30.32 -10.40
CA THR A 270 -9.66 29.96 -9.11
C THR A 270 -10.46 28.67 -9.22
N LEU A 271 -11.31 28.53 -10.23
CA LEU A 271 -12.15 27.33 -10.41
C LEU A 271 -11.33 26.10 -10.79
N ARG A 272 -10.29 26.26 -11.62
CA ARG A 272 -9.39 25.15 -11.94
C ARG A 272 -8.63 24.67 -10.71
N PHE A 273 -8.12 25.57 -9.89
CA PHE A 273 -7.47 25.21 -8.63
C PHE A 273 -8.45 24.49 -7.68
N ALA A 274 -9.66 25.04 -7.51
CA ALA A 274 -10.70 24.44 -6.68
C ALA A 274 -11.09 23.02 -7.16
N ALA A 275 -11.22 22.84 -8.48
CA ALA A 275 -11.53 21.55 -9.09
C ALA A 275 -10.40 20.54 -8.87
N ALA A 276 -9.14 20.94 -9.05
CA ALA A 276 -7.97 20.10 -8.84
C ALA A 276 -7.84 19.69 -7.36
N ALA A 277 -7.99 20.64 -6.43
CA ALA A 277 -7.98 20.37 -5.00
C ALA A 277 -9.11 19.39 -4.59
N ALA A 278 -10.33 19.59 -5.11
CA ALA A 278 -11.44 18.68 -4.86
C ALA A 278 -11.20 17.29 -5.46
N ALA A 279 -10.62 17.19 -6.66
CA ALA A 279 -10.27 15.91 -7.29
C ALA A 279 -9.23 15.13 -6.48
N LEU A 280 -8.17 15.80 -6.01
CA LEU A 280 -7.14 15.19 -5.15
C LEU A 280 -7.71 14.77 -3.80
N TRP A 281 -8.64 15.54 -3.24
CA TRP A 281 -9.33 15.19 -2.00
C TRP A 281 -10.19 13.93 -2.15
N ILE A 282 -10.96 13.80 -3.24
CA ILE A 282 -11.82 12.63 -3.43
C ILE A 282 -11.07 11.36 -3.83
N ALA A 283 -9.85 11.50 -4.36
CA ALA A 283 -8.94 10.39 -4.63
C ALA A 283 -8.35 9.78 -3.34
N GLN A 284 -8.45 10.46 -2.20
CA GLN A 284 -7.97 9.96 -0.92
C GLN A 284 -9.04 9.15 -0.17
N PRO A 285 -8.68 8.03 0.48
CA PRO A 285 -9.58 7.33 1.38
C PRO A 285 -9.83 8.16 2.65
N THR A 286 -11.00 7.98 3.27
CA THR A 286 -11.44 8.75 4.45
C THR A 286 -10.42 8.85 5.61
N PRO A 287 -9.69 7.80 6.02
CA PRO A 287 -8.69 7.90 7.08
C PRO A 287 -7.44 8.73 6.69
N LEU A 288 -7.11 8.83 5.40
CA LEU A 288 -5.92 9.53 4.92
C LEU A 288 -6.19 10.93 4.38
N LYS A 289 -7.46 11.32 4.32
CA LYS A 289 -7.86 12.59 3.73
C LYS A 289 -7.28 13.78 4.48
N GLN A 290 -6.26 14.36 3.87
CA GLN A 290 -5.63 15.60 4.27
C GLN A 290 -5.87 16.65 3.19
N ALA A 291 -5.77 17.92 3.57
CA ALA A 291 -5.78 19.01 2.60
C ALA A 291 -4.68 18.75 1.55
N PRO A 292 -4.98 18.70 0.25
CA PRO A 292 -3.97 18.48 -0.77
C PRO A 292 -2.89 19.56 -0.70
N LEU A 293 -1.61 19.19 -0.81
CA LEU A 293 -0.52 20.16 -0.74
C LEU A 293 -0.47 21.00 -2.04
N LEU A 294 -0.04 22.26 -1.94
CA LEU A 294 0.08 23.15 -3.11
C LEU A 294 0.85 22.51 -4.28
N PRO A 295 2.01 21.84 -4.07
CA PRO A 295 2.73 21.19 -5.18
C PRO A 295 1.94 20.08 -5.88
N GLN A 296 1.05 19.37 -5.16
CA GLN A 296 0.21 18.32 -5.75
C GLN A 296 -0.88 18.92 -6.63
N ILE A 297 -1.48 20.03 -6.17
CA ILE A 297 -2.49 20.76 -6.94
C ILE A 297 -1.85 21.38 -8.18
N GLU A 298 -0.67 21.98 -8.04
CA GLU A 298 0.11 22.54 -9.15
C GLU A 298 0.50 21.48 -10.19
N ALA A 299 0.92 20.30 -9.75
CA ALA A 299 1.23 19.17 -10.63
C ALA A 299 -0.01 18.75 -11.45
N LEU A 300 -1.17 18.58 -10.80
CA LEU A 300 -2.40 18.22 -11.49
C LEU A 300 -2.88 19.31 -12.46
N LEU A 301 -2.70 20.59 -12.10
CA LEU A 301 -3.01 21.71 -12.98
C LEU A 301 -2.13 21.74 -14.24
N ALA A 302 -0.92 21.17 -14.17
CA ALA A 302 0.04 21.12 -15.28
C ALA A 302 -0.24 20.00 -16.31
N GLU A 303 -0.99 18.95 -15.94
CA GLU A 303 -1.23 17.74 -16.76
C GLU A 303 -2.21 17.89 -17.96
N ARG A 304 -2.62 19.11 -18.31
CA ARG A 304 -3.42 19.53 -19.51
C ARG A 304 -4.91 19.10 -19.60
N ALA A 305 -5.68 19.97 -20.26
CA ALA A 305 -7.15 20.08 -20.31
C ALA A 305 -7.92 18.94 -21.02
N PRO A 306 -9.22 18.71 -20.74
CA PRO A 306 -9.96 17.49 -21.12
C PRO A 306 -10.42 17.42 -22.59
N ARG A 307 -10.43 16.20 -23.14
CA ARG A 307 -11.07 15.78 -24.41
C ARG A 307 -12.59 15.54 -24.22
N VAL A 308 -13.37 15.85 -25.25
CA VAL A 308 -14.85 15.72 -25.35
C VAL A 308 -15.27 14.25 -25.61
N VAL A 309 -16.40 13.80 -25.05
CA VAL A 309 -17.01 12.45 -25.27
C VAL A 309 -18.32 12.57 -26.06
N VAL A 310 -18.60 11.61 -26.97
CA VAL A 310 -19.83 11.50 -27.81
C VAL A 310 -20.59 10.18 -27.50
N ALA A 311 -21.91 10.16 -27.73
CA ALA A 311 -22.97 9.27 -27.21
C ALA A 311 -23.16 7.85 -27.87
N ALA A 312 -24.07 7.05 -27.26
CA ALA A 312 -24.32 5.59 -27.38
C ALA A 312 -25.07 5.07 -28.65
N VAL A 313 -24.99 3.75 -28.92
CA VAL A 313 -25.50 3.02 -30.13
C VAL A 313 -26.37 1.78 -29.77
N GLU A 314 -27.39 1.47 -30.59
CA GLU A 314 -28.32 0.30 -30.53
C GLU A 314 -27.75 -1.02 -31.12
N LEU A 315 -28.32 -2.18 -30.75
CA LEU A 315 -27.73 -3.54 -30.98
C LEU A 315 -28.51 -4.45 -31.94
N SER A 316 -27.81 -5.42 -32.54
CA SER A 316 -28.29 -6.31 -33.63
C SER A 316 -28.69 -7.74 -33.20
N ALA A 317 -29.24 -8.54 -34.14
CA ALA A 317 -29.79 -9.89 -33.88
C ALA A 317 -28.75 -11.00 -33.60
N GLU A 318 -27.46 -10.75 -33.82
CA GLU A 318 -26.35 -11.69 -33.58
C GLU A 318 -25.76 -11.54 -32.17
N GLU A 319 -26.28 -10.57 -31.43
CA GLU A 319 -25.78 -10.08 -30.16
C GLU A 319 -26.80 -10.36 -29.06
N ARG A 320 -26.34 -10.84 -27.91
CA ARG A 320 -27.17 -11.09 -26.73
C ARG A 320 -26.57 -10.41 -25.52
N ALA A 321 -27.41 -9.73 -24.75
CA ALA A 321 -27.02 -9.21 -23.45
C ALA A 321 -26.91 -10.36 -22.44
N CYS A 322 -25.76 -10.47 -21.77
CA CYS A 322 -25.54 -11.40 -20.67
C CYS A 322 -26.56 -11.12 -19.55
N PRO A 323 -27.31 -12.13 -19.05
CA PRO A 323 -28.29 -11.91 -17.98
C PRO A 323 -27.64 -11.49 -16.66
N LEU A 324 -26.32 -11.67 -16.50
CA LEU A 324 -25.57 -11.36 -15.28
C LEU A 324 -24.95 -9.97 -15.30
N CYS A 325 -24.28 -9.59 -16.40
CA CYS A 325 -23.55 -8.31 -16.49
C CYS A 325 -24.09 -7.36 -17.56
N GLN A 326 -25.16 -7.75 -18.27
CA GLN A 326 -25.79 -6.99 -19.36
C GLN A 326 -24.87 -6.64 -20.54
N GLN A 327 -23.61 -7.10 -20.52
CA GLN A 327 -22.72 -6.94 -21.65
C GLN A 327 -23.23 -7.70 -22.85
N ILE A 328 -23.12 -7.04 -23.99
CA ILE A 328 -23.61 -7.54 -25.25
C ILE A 328 -22.49 -8.33 -25.87
N VAL A 329 -22.73 -9.63 -26.02
CA VAL A 329 -21.75 -10.56 -26.56
C VAL A 329 -22.38 -11.33 -27.71
N PRO A 330 -21.59 -11.72 -28.72
CA PRO A 330 -22.03 -12.63 -29.76
C PRO A 330 -22.74 -13.86 -29.17
N ALA A 331 -23.94 -14.17 -29.66
CA ALA A 331 -24.76 -15.27 -29.16
C ALA A 331 -24.03 -16.65 -29.05
N PRO A 332 -23.03 -16.99 -29.90
CA PRO A 332 -22.24 -18.22 -29.76
C PRO A 332 -21.32 -18.28 -28.53
N LEU A 333 -20.97 -17.15 -27.90
CA LEU A 333 -20.12 -17.07 -26.70
C LEU A 333 -20.87 -17.36 -25.40
N PHE A 334 -22.20 -17.44 -25.46
CA PHE A 334 -22.96 -18.13 -24.41
C PHE A 334 -22.67 -19.62 -24.57
N GLU A 335 -21.72 -20.15 -23.79
CA GLU A 335 -21.30 -21.56 -23.83
C GLU A 335 -22.50 -22.50 -23.95
N LYS A 336 -22.80 -22.95 -25.18
CA LYS A 336 -23.62 -24.13 -25.38
C LYS A 336 -22.73 -25.30 -24.95
N HIS A 337 -23.18 -26.01 -23.93
CA HIS A 337 -22.69 -27.29 -23.37
C HIS A 337 -22.10 -27.19 -21.96
N TRP A 338 -23.01 -27.22 -20.97
CA TRP A 338 -23.02 -28.10 -19.78
C TRP A 338 -21.74 -28.46 -18.99
N ASP A 339 -20.57 -27.86 -19.19
CA ASP A 339 -19.31 -28.32 -18.55
C ASP A 339 -18.62 -27.26 -17.67
N MET A 340 -19.41 -26.41 -17.00
CA MET A 340 -18.93 -25.57 -15.91
C MET A 340 -18.70 -26.42 -14.66
N GLU A 341 -17.56 -26.26 -14.01
CA GLU A 341 -17.24 -26.88 -12.72
C GLU A 341 -18.28 -26.50 -11.65
N ASP A 342 -18.63 -27.45 -10.78
CA ASP A 342 -19.67 -27.26 -9.76
C ASP A 342 -19.38 -26.08 -8.81
N GLY A 343 -18.10 -25.80 -8.54
CA GLY A 343 -17.68 -24.64 -7.73
C GLY A 343 -18.06 -23.30 -8.34
N VAL A 344 -17.93 -23.16 -9.66
CA VAL A 344 -18.32 -21.95 -10.41
C VAL A 344 -19.83 -21.81 -10.46
N ILE A 345 -20.55 -22.93 -10.65
CA ILE A 345 -22.03 -22.96 -10.63
C ILE A 345 -22.57 -22.50 -9.28
N GLN A 346 -21.95 -22.94 -8.18
CA GLN A 346 -22.33 -22.50 -6.83
C GLN A 346 -22.00 -21.03 -6.60
N ALA A 347 -20.84 -20.55 -7.04
CA ALA A 347 -20.46 -19.15 -6.96
C ALA A 347 -21.44 -18.25 -7.73
N LEU A 348 -21.84 -18.63 -8.95
CA LEU A 348 -22.83 -17.92 -9.77
C LEU A 348 -24.22 -17.91 -9.15
N ARG A 349 -24.71 -19.04 -8.62
CA ARG A 349 -25.99 -19.09 -7.90
C ARG A 349 -25.99 -18.25 -6.62
N ARG A 350 -24.84 -18.13 -5.96
CA ARG A 350 -24.69 -17.31 -4.74
C ARG A 350 -24.65 -15.82 -5.06
N ALA A 351 -23.96 -15.44 -6.12
CA ALA A 351 -23.91 -14.05 -6.59
C ALA A 351 -25.23 -13.61 -7.25
N TYR A 352 -25.94 -14.52 -7.92
CA TYR A 352 -27.15 -14.26 -8.67
C TYR A 352 -28.25 -15.30 -8.34
N PRO A 353 -29.01 -15.12 -7.25
CA PRO A 353 -29.95 -16.12 -6.73
C PRO A 353 -31.08 -16.53 -7.69
N GLY A 354 -31.39 -15.69 -8.69
CA GLY A 354 -32.38 -15.96 -9.73
C GLY A 354 -31.81 -16.58 -11.01
N TRP A 355 -30.48 -16.70 -11.13
CA TRP A 355 -29.82 -17.26 -12.31
C TRP A 355 -29.93 -18.78 -12.32
N ARG A 356 -30.39 -19.33 -13.45
CA ARG A 356 -30.40 -20.78 -13.70
C ARG A 356 -29.31 -21.09 -14.71
N ARG A 357 -28.73 -22.29 -14.60
CA ARG A 357 -27.72 -22.79 -15.55
C ARG A 357 -28.17 -22.68 -17.02
N ALA A 358 -29.47 -22.81 -17.28
CA ALA A 358 -30.06 -22.68 -18.62
C ALA A 358 -30.11 -21.25 -19.17
N ASP A 359 -29.99 -20.22 -18.30
CA ASP A 359 -29.97 -18.81 -18.71
C ASP A 359 -28.60 -18.41 -19.30
N GLY A 360 -27.57 -19.24 -19.10
CA GLY A 360 -26.21 -19.03 -19.61
C GLY A 360 -25.49 -17.85 -18.94
N ALA A 361 -24.19 -17.73 -19.17
CA ALA A 361 -23.39 -16.61 -18.70
C ALA A 361 -22.32 -16.31 -19.75
N CYS A 362 -21.94 -15.04 -19.92
CA CYS A 362 -20.84 -14.72 -20.82
C CYS A 362 -19.50 -15.20 -20.22
N PRO A 363 -18.47 -15.44 -21.06
CA PRO A 363 -17.18 -15.96 -20.60
C PRO A 363 -16.54 -15.11 -19.49
N GLN A 364 -16.77 -13.79 -19.52
CA GLN A 364 -16.29 -12.87 -18.49
C GLN A 364 -16.92 -13.15 -17.11
N CYS A 365 -18.24 -13.39 -17.04
CA CYS A 365 -18.91 -13.72 -15.78
C CYS A 365 -18.50 -15.11 -15.26
N VAL A 366 -18.33 -16.08 -16.17
CA VAL A 366 -17.86 -17.43 -15.82
C VAL A 366 -16.43 -17.37 -15.27
N HIS A 367 -15.53 -16.65 -15.95
CA HIS A 367 -14.14 -16.48 -15.54
C HIS A 367 -14.00 -15.71 -14.22
N GLN A 368 -14.73 -14.60 -14.06
CA GLN A 368 -14.77 -13.84 -12.81
C GLN A 368 -15.18 -14.72 -11.62
N HIS A 369 -16.13 -15.63 -11.82
CA HIS A 369 -16.65 -16.45 -10.73
C HIS A 369 -15.88 -17.77 -10.54
N ARG A 370 -15.13 -18.21 -11.55
CA ARG A 370 -14.09 -19.24 -11.42
C ARG A 370 -12.95 -18.74 -10.53
N ALA A 371 -12.46 -17.53 -10.80
CA ALA A 371 -11.49 -16.86 -9.93
C ALA A 371 -12.03 -16.64 -8.50
N ILE A 372 -13.33 -16.43 -8.30
CA ILE A 372 -13.94 -16.35 -6.96
C ILE A 372 -14.02 -17.74 -6.29
N ALA A 373 -14.34 -18.80 -7.02
CA ALA A 373 -14.34 -20.18 -6.50
C ALA A 373 -12.93 -20.61 -6.05
N ASP A 374 -11.90 -20.23 -6.81
CA ASP A 374 -10.49 -20.46 -6.46
C ASP A 374 -10.01 -19.54 -5.32
N ARG A 375 -10.49 -18.29 -5.27
CA ARG A 375 -10.21 -17.34 -4.17
C ARG A 375 -10.97 -17.63 -2.88
N LEU A 376 -12.08 -18.35 -2.90
CA LEU A 376 -12.82 -18.72 -1.68
C LEU A 376 -12.02 -19.63 -0.72
N HIS A 377 -10.89 -20.19 -1.19
CA HIS A 377 -9.93 -20.96 -0.39
C HIS A 377 -8.72 -20.13 0.11
N GLN A 378 -8.66 -18.83 -0.18
CA GLN A 378 -7.61 -17.93 0.32
C GLN A 378 -8.23 -16.64 0.88
N PRO A 379 -7.91 -16.23 2.12
CA PRO A 379 -8.33 -14.92 2.60
C PRO A 379 -7.67 -13.84 1.74
N ALA A 380 -8.51 -12.96 1.17
CA ALA A 380 -8.09 -11.85 0.33
C ALA A 380 -7.07 -10.97 1.08
N MET A 381 -5.90 -10.81 0.48
CA MET A 381 -4.90 -9.83 0.89
C MET A 381 -5.46 -8.42 0.62
N PRO A 382 -5.58 -7.55 1.64
CA PRO A 382 -5.90 -6.16 1.39
C PRO A 382 -4.76 -5.52 0.59
N LEU A 383 -5.10 -4.71 -0.42
CA LEU A 383 -4.14 -3.75 -1.00
C LEU A 383 -3.80 -2.74 0.10
N LEU A 384 -2.58 -2.80 0.63
CA LEU A 384 -2.10 -1.91 1.69
C LEU A 384 -1.17 -0.85 1.10
N VAL A 385 -1.60 0.41 1.20
CA VAL A 385 -0.85 1.61 0.80
C VAL A 385 -0.33 2.39 2.04
N GLU A 386 -0.60 1.92 3.25
CA GLU A 386 -0.25 2.65 4.48
C GLU A 386 1.00 2.07 5.16
N GLY A 387 2.03 2.92 5.29
CA GLY A 387 3.17 2.67 6.16
C GLY A 387 2.81 2.96 7.62
N HIS A 388 3.12 2.00 8.49
CA HIS A 388 2.75 1.91 9.92
C HIS A 388 2.81 3.24 10.71
N PRO A 389 1.68 3.63 11.34
CA PRO A 389 1.33 3.23 12.72
C PRO A 389 0.02 2.40 12.85
N ILE A 390 -0.13 1.64 13.94
CA ILE A 390 -1.27 0.71 14.21
C ILE A 390 -2.50 1.48 14.74
N TYR A 391 -3.63 1.47 14.02
CA TYR A 391 -4.87 2.15 14.44
C TYR A 391 -6.10 1.22 14.56
N GLY A 392 -6.08 0.00 14.01
CA GLY A 392 -7.18 -0.97 14.03
C GLY A 392 -6.74 -2.44 13.91
N LYS A 393 -7.69 -3.39 14.04
CA LYS A 393 -7.41 -4.85 14.01
C LYS A 393 -6.79 -5.33 12.69
N SER A 394 -7.02 -4.62 11.59
CA SER A 394 -6.47 -4.85 10.25
C SER A 394 -5.01 -4.43 10.08
N ASP A 395 -4.47 -3.65 11.02
CA ASP A 395 -3.22 -2.90 10.80
C ASP A 395 -1.99 -3.67 11.29
N LEU A 396 -2.15 -4.84 11.89
CA LEU A 396 -1.05 -5.73 12.32
C LEU A 396 -0.40 -6.48 11.14
N PHE A 397 -0.67 -6.05 9.90
CA PHE A 397 -0.33 -6.80 8.71
C PHE A 397 1.04 -6.43 8.15
N VAL A 398 1.97 -7.36 8.24
CA VAL A 398 3.21 -7.32 7.46
C VAL A 398 2.96 -7.91 6.08
N LEU A 399 3.35 -7.21 5.02
CA LEU A 399 3.30 -7.72 3.66
C LEU A 399 4.32 -8.87 3.48
N PRO A 400 3.93 -10.00 2.89
CA PRO A 400 4.84 -11.09 2.55
C PRO A 400 6.01 -10.62 1.68
N THR A 401 7.21 -11.12 1.99
CA THR A 401 8.46 -10.73 1.31
C THR A 401 8.43 -11.01 -0.19
N ALA A 402 7.88 -12.15 -0.60
CA ALA A 402 7.74 -12.50 -2.02
C ALA A 402 6.90 -11.48 -2.79
N VAL A 403 5.84 -10.96 -2.16
CA VAL A 403 4.96 -9.92 -2.75
C VAL A 403 5.68 -8.58 -2.82
N ARG A 404 6.33 -8.14 -1.73
CA ARG A 404 7.09 -6.87 -1.66
C ARG A 404 8.19 -6.78 -2.72
N LEU A 405 8.82 -7.91 -3.02
CA LEU A 405 9.91 -8.01 -3.98
C LEU A 405 9.49 -8.51 -5.36
N ARG A 406 8.20 -8.78 -5.59
CA ARG A 406 7.69 -9.27 -6.86
C ARG A 406 8.43 -10.54 -7.30
N ALA A 407 8.60 -11.48 -6.36
CA ALA A 407 9.30 -12.72 -6.62
C ALA A 407 8.48 -13.62 -7.54
N ASN A 408 9.15 -14.34 -8.44
CA ASN A 408 8.49 -15.29 -9.32
C ASN A 408 7.96 -16.47 -8.49
N PRO A 409 6.64 -16.72 -8.43
CA PRO A 409 6.07 -17.74 -7.54
C PRO A 409 6.32 -19.19 -8.02
N HIS A 410 6.79 -19.39 -9.26
CA HIS A 410 7.00 -20.73 -9.83
C HIS A 410 8.35 -21.35 -9.52
N TYR A 411 9.30 -20.53 -9.07
CA TYR A 411 10.60 -20.97 -8.62
C TYR A 411 10.58 -20.82 -7.10
N THR A 412 10.77 -21.91 -6.39
CA THR A 412 10.63 -21.99 -4.94
C THR A 412 11.92 -22.53 -4.30
N GLY A 413 13.02 -22.52 -5.05
CA GLY A 413 14.30 -23.11 -4.65
C GLY A 413 14.30 -24.64 -4.72
N ARG A 414 13.38 -25.25 -5.49
CA ARG A 414 13.22 -26.70 -5.54
C ARG A 414 14.51 -27.38 -6.01
N GLY A 415 14.89 -28.43 -5.29
CA GLY A 415 16.12 -29.18 -5.55
C GLY A 415 17.41 -28.45 -5.17
N VAL A 416 17.33 -27.20 -4.68
CA VAL A 416 18.50 -26.45 -4.17
C VAL A 416 18.69 -26.77 -2.69
N THR A 417 19.93 -26.84 -2.23
CA THR A 417 20.22 -26.89 -0.79
C THR A 417 20.84 -25.58 -0.31
N LEU A 418 20.14 -24.92 0.60
CA LEU A 418 20.65 -23.75 1.34
C LEU A 418 21.34 -24.22 2.62
N CYS A 419 22.49 -23.65 2.94
CA CYS A 419 23.13 -23.82 4.23
C CYS A 419 23.11 -22.52 5.02
N PHE A 420 22.71 -22.58 6.30
CA PHE A 420 22.71 -21.44 7.21
C PHE A 420 23.81 -21.62 8.24
N LEU A 421 24.74 -20.67 8.29
CA LEU A 421 25.77 -20.59 9.30
C LEU A 421 25.42 -19.47 10.29
N ASP A 422 24.94 -19.85 11.48
CA ASP A 422 24.32 -18.89 12.40
C ASP A 422 24.53 -19.28 13.87
N SER A 423 24.08 -18.41 14.77
CA SER A 423 24.17 -18.56 16.22
C SER A 423 23.41 -19.77 16.75
N GLY A 424 22.26 -20.14 16.19
CA GLY A 424 21.52 -21.32 16.64
C GLY A 424 20.22 -21.51 15.91
N PHE A 425 19.63 -22.70 16.04
CA PHE A 425 18.48 -23.11 15.26
C PHE A 425 17.43 -23.81 16.12
N TYR A 426 16.24 -23.92 15.54
CA TYR A 426 15.14 -24.75 15.99
C TYR A 426 14.48 -25.34 14.74
N PRO A 427 14.15 -26.66 14.70
CA PRO A 427 13.50 -27.28 13.55
C PRO A 427 12.02 -26.85 13.48
N HIS A 428 11.79 -25.64 12.97
CA HIS A 428 10.50 -24.99 12.93
C HIS A 428 9.51 -25.71 12.00
N PRO A 429 8.19 -25.79 12.31
CA PRO A 429 7.17 -26.39 11.45
C PRO A 429 7.24 -25.97 9.98
N ASP A 430 7.50 -24.70 9.68
CA ASP A 430 7.66 -24.22 8.30
C ASP A 430 8.78 -24.90 7.49
N LEU A 431 9.74 -25.55 8.15
CA LEU A 431 10.82 -26.32 7.50
C LEU A 431 10.55 -27.82 7.54
N ILE A 432 9.72 -28.30 8.47
CA ILE A 432 9.55 -29.73 8.74
C ILE A 432 8.16 -30.30 8.42
N GLN A 433 7.17 -29.46 8.14
CA GLN A 433 5.81 -29.84 7.77
C GLN A 433 5.45 -29.33 6.38
N PRO A 434 4.67 -30.06 5.58
CA PRO A 434 4.20 -31.43 5.84
C PRO A 434 5.33 -32.48 5.76
N HIS A 435 6.49 -32.11 5.22
CA HIS A 435 7.65 -32.99 5.08
C HIS A 435 8.92 -32.32 5.59
N ASN A 436 9.83 -33.11 6.15
CA ASN A 436 11.12 -32.62 6.64
C ASN A 436 12.06 -32.22 5.51
N ARG A 437 12.40 -30.93 5.41
CA ARG A 437 13.37 -30.39 4.43
C ARG A 437 14.74 -30.09 5.03
N ILE A 438 14.92 -30.32 6.34
CA ILE A 438 16.22 -30.22 6.99
C ILE A 438 17.01 -31.48 6.68
N VAL A 439 18.10 -31.32 5.92
CA VAL A 439 18.99 -32.41 5.48
C VAL A 439 19.95 -32.80 6.59
N GLU A 440 20.49 -31.81 7.30
CA GLU A 440 21.48 -32.02 8.36
C GLU A 440 21.46 -30.85 9.35
N MET A 441 21.70 -31.18 10.62
CA MET A 441 21.87 -30.21 11.70
C MET A 441 23.23 -30.45 12.36
N VAL A 442 24.05 -29.42 12.41
CA VAL A 442 25.43 -29.49 12.89
C VAL A 442 25.65 -28.52 14.03
N ASP A 443 26.21 -29.01 15.12
CA ASP A 443 26.72 -28.18 16.21
C ASP A 443 28.25 -28.07 16.08
N ALA A 444 28.70 -26.91 15.60
CA ALA A 444 30.10 -26.52 15.49
C ALA A 444 30.47 -25.46 16.54
N THR A 445 29.85 -25.49 17.72
CA THR A 445 30.21 -24.64 18.87
C THR A 445 31.57 -25.01 19.47
N THR A 446 32.03 -26.26 19.31
CA THR A 446 33.33 -26.74 19.79
C THR A 446 34.13 -27.39 18.67
N ASP A 447 35.42 -27.68 18.92
CA ASP A 447 36.28 -28.35 17.95
C ASP A 447 35.84 -29.81 17.68
N ALA A 448 35.11 -30.42 18.62
CA ALA A 448 34.37 -31.66 18.38
C ALA A 448 33.02 -31.31 17.72
N ILE A 449 33.02 -31.26 16.39
CA ILE A 449 31.82 -30.96 15.61
C ILE A 449 30.84 -32.15 15.69
N LEU A 450 29.61 -31.87 16.09
CA LEU A 450 28.55 -32.86 16.19
C LEU A 450 27.63 -32.76 14.97
N THR A 451 27.54 -33.84 14.19
CA THR A 451 26.54 -34.01 13.12
C THR A 451 25.28 -34.68 13.67
N ALA A 452 24.14 -34.56 12.98
CA ALA A 452 22.83 -35.01 13.44
C ALA A 452 22.48 -34.46 14.83
N ALA A 453 22.86 -33.20 15.09
CA ALA A 453 22.59 -32.51 16.33
C ALA A 453 21.08 -32.31 16.52
N ASP A 454 20.59 -32.48 17.75
CA ASP A 454 19.18 -32.27 18.08
C ASP A 454 18.95 -30.85 18.61
N PHE A 455 18.25 -30.03 17.83
CA PHE A 455 17.88 -28.67 18.18
C PHE A 455 16.39 -28.50 18.52
N ARG A 456 15.67 -29.60 18.82
CA ARG A 456 14.23 -29.57 19.15
C ARG A 456 13.92 -28.89 20.49
N GLU A 457 14.89 -28.77 21.39
CA GLU A 457 14.74 -27.99 22.61
C GLU A 457 14.94 -26.50 22.29
N PRO A 458 13.92 -25.64 22.45
CA PRO A 458 14.05 -24.22 22.15
C PRO A 458 14.96 -23.55 23.18
N ARG A 459 16.05 -22.91 22.72
CA ARG A 459 16.98 -22.14 23.56
C ARG A 459 16.98 -20.67 23.16
N PRO A 460 17.24 -19.72 24.07
CA PRO A 460 17.34 -18.30 23.71
C PRO A 460 18.39 -17.99 22.63
N VAL A 461 19.37 -18.86 22.38
CA VAL A 461 20.34 -18.69 21.29
C VAL A 461 19.84 -19.23 19.94
N SER A 462 18.73 -19.96 19.92
CA SER A 462 18.16 -20.61 18.74
C SER A 462 17.34 -19.68 17.84
N TRP A 463 16.93 -18.51 18.34
CA TRP A 463 15.95 -17.69 17.63
C TRP A 463 16.49 -17.12 16.31
N HIS A 464 17.75 -16.65 16.27
CA HIS A 464 18.25 -15.87 15.13
C HIS A 464 18.43 -16.76 13.89
N GLY A 465 19.13 -17.89 14.01
CA GLY A 465 19.28 -18.83 12.88
C GLY A 465 17.97 -19.51 12.48
N MET A 466 17.05 -19.75 13.43
CA MET A 466 15.68 -20.19 13.09
C MET A 466 14.99 -19.13 12.22
N MET A 467 14.98 -17.87 12.63
CA MET A 467 14.31 -16.81 11.88
C MET A 467 14.96 -16.57 10.50
N THR A 468 16.28 -16.58 10.39
CA THR A 468 16.97 -16.39 9.10
C THR A 468 16.72 -17.55 8.14
N SER A 469 16.77 -18.80 8.61
CA SER A 469 16.47 -19.97 7.78
C SER A 469 15.00 -20.05 7.34
N VAL A 470 14.06 -19.70 8.22
CA VAL A 470 12.63 -19.68 7.87
C VAL A 470 12.28 -18.50 6.95
N ALA A 471 12.87 -17.32 7.14
CA ALA A 471 12.63 -16.17 6.25
C ALA A 471 13.05 -16.44 4.79
N ALA A 472 14.08 -17.28 4.59
CA ALA A 472 14.49 -17.71 3.25
C ALA A 472 13.68 -18.91 2.73
N ALA A 473 13.54 -19.96 3.55
CA ALA A 473 13.13 -21.28 3.08
C ALA A 473 11.86 -21.84 3.74
N GLY A 474 11.27 -21.14 4.71
CA GLY A 474 10.01 -21.55 5.34
C GLY A 474 8.88 -21.62 4.31
N ASN A 475 8.01 -22.61 4.41
CA ASN A 475 6.84 -22.71 3.54
C ASN A 475 5.59 -22.01 4.10
N GLY A 476 5.70 -21.34 5.24
CA GLY A 476 4.57 -20.67 5.86
C GLY A 476 3.51 -21.61 6.43
N ALA A 477 3.84 -22.85 6.82
CA ALA A 477 2.87 -23.83 7.35
C ALA A 477 1.98 -23.25 8.47
N LEU A 478 2.54 -22.46 9.39
CA LEU A 478 1.78 -21.83 10.48
C LEU A 478 0.98 -20.58 10.06
N SER A 479 1.09 -20.16 8.80
CA SER A 479 0.38 -19.02 8.21
C SER A 479 -0.41 -19.41 6.95
N ASN A 480 -0.66 -20.71 6.73
CA ASN A 480 -1.31 -21.24 5.53
C ASN A 480 -0.62 -20.78 4.22
N GLY A 481 0.71 -20.70 4.24
CA GLY A 481 1.54 -20.30 3.10
C GLY A 481 1.74 -18.79 2.95
N LEU A 482 1.05 -17.96 3.73
CA LEU A 482 1.11 -16.49 3.58
C LEU A 482 2.52 -15.93 3.77
N TYR A 483 3.25 -16.40 4.78
CA TYR A 483 4.61 -15.95 5.09
C TYR A 483 5.68 -16.96 4.62
N ALA A 484 5.43 -17.60 3.49
CA ALA A 484 6.45 -18.41 2.84
C ALA A 484 7.66 -17.56 2.42
N GLY A 485 8.86 -18.08 2.68
CA GLY A 485 10.10 -17.56 2.13
C GLY A 485 10.16 -17.76 0.63
N ILE A 486 10.98 -16.98 -0.07
CA ILE A 486 11.11 -17.02 -1.54
C ILE A 486 11.58 -18.41 -2.03
N ALA A 487 12.39 -19.11 -1.23
CA ALA A 487 12.87 -20.46 -1.51
C ALA A 487 12.14 -21.51 -0.65
N SER A 488 10.80 -21.41 -0.59
CA SER A 488 9.91 -22.21 0.27
C SER A 488 9.96 -23.73 0.09
N GLU A 489 10.62 -24.24 -0.94
CA GLU A 489 10.80 -25.68 -1.20
C GLU A 489 12.28 -26.10 -1.29
N ALA A 490 13.20 -25.19 -0.97
CA ALA A 490 14.60 -25.54 -0.81
C ALA A 490 14.81 -26.50 0.37
N ARG A 491 15.84 -27.34 0.25
CA ARG A 491 16.37 -28.13 1.35
C ARG A 491 17.30 -27.26 2.19
N VAL A 492 17.43 -27.55 3.48
CA VAL A 492 18.28 -26.76 4.38
C VAL A 492 19.28 -27.59 5.16
N VAL A 493 20.50 -27.07 5.31
CA VAL A 493 21.53 -27.54 6.25
C VAL A 493 21.76 -26.44 7.29
N LEU A 494 21.72 -26.79 8.57
CA LEU A 494 21.77 -25.83 9.67
C LEU A 494 23.04 -26.03 10.49
N VAL A 495 23.94 -25.06 10.49
CA VAL A 495 25.26 -25.16 11.16
C VAL A 495 25.37 -24.10 12.24
N LYS A 496 25.23 -24.54 13.50
CA LYS A 496 25.32 -23.71 14.70
C LYS A 496 26.77 -23.40 15.06
N ILE A 497 27.10 -22.13 15.24
CA ILE A 497 28.46 -21.68 15.56
C ILE A 497 28.57 -20.72 16.75
N SER A 498 27.49 -20.40 17.47
CA SER A 498 27.62 -19.57 18.69
C SER A 498 28.02 -20.36 19.92
N ASP A 499 28.58 -19.68 20.91
CA ASP A 499 28.72 -20.18 22.27
C ASP A 499 27.39 -20.24 23.03
N ALA A 500 27.41 -20.72 24.28
CA ALA A 500 26.20 -20.81 25.12
C ALA A 500 25.51 -19.47 25.41
N ARG A 501 26.18 -18.33 25.16
CA ARG A 501 25.64 -16.97 25.32
C ARG A 501 25.19 -16.37 23.98
N GLY A 502 25.25 -17.12 22.89
CA GLY A 502 24.87 -16.64 21.55
C GLY A 502 25.95 -15.80 20.87
N ARG A 503 27.16 -15.69 21.45
CA ARG A 503 28.24 -14.93 20.85
C ARG A 503 28.93 -15.77 19.78
N VAL A 504 29.16 -15.15 18.62
CA VAL A 504 29.91 -15.73 17.50
C VAL A 504 31.21 -14.95 17.35
N ARG A 505 32.35 -15.65 17.29
CA ARG A 505 33.68 -15.05 17.04
C ARG A 505 34.24 -15.51 15.70
N GLU A 506 35.30 -14.84 15.22
CA GLU A 506 35.95 -15.22 13.94
C GLU A 506 36.41 -16.69 13.92
N ARG A 507 36.90 -17.22 15.05
CA ARG A 507 37.29 -18.63 15.17
C ARG A 507 36.14 -19.60 14.96
N ASP A 508 34.93 -19.21 15.36
CA ASP A 508 33.75 -20.04 15.28
C ASP A 508 33.19 -20.05 13.84
N ILE A 509 33.18 -18.88 13.18
CA ILE A 509 32.91 -18.76 11.75
C ILE A 509 33.93 -19.58 10.94
N THR A 510 35.22 -19.47 11.27
CA THR A 510 36.29 -20.24 10.63
C THR A 510 36.06 -21.74 10.74
N ARG A 511 35.67 -22.23 11.93
CA ARG A 511 35.38 -23.65 12.15
C ARG A 511 34.19 -24.13 11.32
N GLY A 512 33.11 -23.34 11.28
CA GLY A 512 31.95 -23.61 10.44
C GLY A 512 32.27 -23.67 8.94
N LEU A 513 33.03 -22.71 8.43
CA LEU A 513 33.45 -22.66 7.02
C LEU A 513 34.38 -23.82 6.63
N ARG A 514 35.26 -24.26 7.54
CA ARG A 514 36.09 -25.46 7.30
C ARG A 514 35.25 -26.71 7.19
N TRP A 515 34.28 -26.89 8.08
CA TRP A 515 33.33 -28.00 8.00
C TRP A 515 32.56 -27.98 6.66
N LEU A 516 32.14 -26.79 6.21
CA LEU A 516 31.48 -26.64 4.90
C LEU A 516 32.39 -27.03 3.73
N LEU A 517 33.64 -26.60 3.71
CA LEU A 517 34.58 -27.01 2.65
C LEU A 517 34.72 -28.54 2.57
N GLU A 518 34.75 -29.21 3.71
CA GLU A 518 34.87 -30.66 3.79
C GLU A 518 33.57 -31.40 3.42
N ASN A 519 32.40 -30.77 3.59
CA ASN A 519 31.11 -31.47 3.53
C ASN A 519 30.10 -30.94 2.50
N HIS A 520 30.36 -29.81 1.83
CA HIS A 520 29.40 -29.20 0.89
C HIS A 520 28.95 -30.17 -0.21
N ARG A 521 29.88 -30.97 -0.77
CA ARG A 521 29.56 -31.99 -1.78
C ARG A 521 28.68 -33.11 -1.24
N ARG A 522 28.95 -33.56 0.00
CA ARG A 522 28.18 -34.65 0.65
C ARG A 522 26.71 -34.28 0.81
N TYR A 523 26.44 -33.02 1.16
CA TYR A 523 25.07 -32.54 1.39
C TYR A 523 24.51 -31.75 0.20
N ALA A 524 25.22 -31.72 -0.93
CA ALA A 524 24.86 -30.96 -2.13
C ALA A 524 24.47 -29.51 -1.81
N ILE A 525 25.32 -28.81 -1.05
CA ILE A 525 25.12 -27.41 -0.63
C ILE A 525 25.44 -26.50 -1.82
N ASP A 526 24.44 -25.74 -2.27
CA ASP A 526 24.56 -24.85 -3.41
C ASP A 526 24.80 -23.39 -2.99
N VAL A 527 24.16 -22.97 -1.88
CA VAL A 527 24.20 -21.59 -1.37
C VAL A 527 24.42 -21.59 0.13
N VAL A 528 25.29 -20.73 0.64
CA VAL A 528 25.57 -20.53 2.05
C VAL A 528 25.17 -19.11 2.45
N ASN A 529 24.25 -19.00 3.42
CA ASN A 529 23.88 -17.76 4.08
C ASN A 529 24.67 -17.58 5.37
N ILE A 530 25.32 -16.44 5.54
CA ILE A 530 26.05 -16.07 6.76
C ILE A 530 25.55 -14.71 7.26
N SER A 531 24.63 -14.75 8.21
CA SER A 531 24.01 -13.57 8.84
C SER A 531 24.71 -13.16 10.14
N VAL A 532 26.01 -13.45 10.26
CA VAL A 532 26.86 -13.14 11.42
C VAL A 532 28.22 -12.61 10.97
N GLY A 533 28.82 -11.72 11.76
CA GLY A 533 30.11 -11.09 11.45
C GLY A 533 31.20 -11.43 12.48
N GLY A 534 32.46 -11.32 12.05
CA GLY A 534 33.63 -11.44 12.90
C GLY A 534 33.81 -10.28 13.88
N ASP A 535 34.73 -10.41 14.83
CA ASP A 535 35.00 -9.40 15.87
C ASP A 535 35.93 -8.25 15.39
N ARG A 536 36.50 -8.32 14.18
CA ARG A 536 37.49 -7.35 13.67
C ARG A 536 37.19 -6.92 12.24
N SER A 537 37.41 -5.64 11.93
CA SER A 537 37.31 -5.08 10.56
C SER A 537 38.11 -5.90 9.56
N GLY A 538 37.47 -6.19 8.41
CA GLY A 538 38.04 -6.94 7.29
C GLY A 538 38.53 -6.05 6.16
N LEU A 539 38.18 -4.76 6.13
CA LEU A 539 38.66 -3.85 5.10
C LEU A 539 40.19 -3.76 5.12
N ASN A 540 40.82 -3.95 3.96
CA ASN A 540 42.28 -3.93 3.78
C ASN A 540 43.05 -4.99 4.60
N ARG A 541 42.39 -6.10 4.99
CA ARG A 541 43.00 -7.20 5.74
C ARG A 541 42.82 -8.53 5.01
N ASN A 542 43.87 -9.34 4.94
CA ASN A 542 43.75 -10.74 4.51
C ASN A 542 43.19 -11.60 5.66
N SER A 543 41.88 -11.66 5.80
CA SER A 543 41.21 -12.50 6.80
C SER A 543 41.23 -13.98 6.40
N ILE A 544 41.37 -14.88 7.39
CA ILE A 544 41.22 -16.33 7.17
C ILE A 544 39.81 -16.64 6.65
N ILE A 545 38.80 -15.96 7.17
CA ILE A 545 37.40 -16.13 6.75
C ILE A 545 37.24 -15.78 5.27
N ASP A 546 37.81 -14.66 4.82
CA ASP A 546 37.72 -14.25 3.41
C ASP A 546 38.41 -15.27 2.50
N GLY A 547 39.55 -15.83 2.93
CA GLY A 547 40.22 -16.91 2.21
C GLY A 547 39.40 -18.21 2.15
N LEU A 548 38.62 -18.54 3.19
CA LEU A 548 37.72 -19.70 3.20
C LEU A 548 36.49 -19.48 2.33
N VAL A 549 35.93 -18.26 2.33
CA VAL A 549 34.85 -17.85 1.44
C VAL A 549 35.27 -17.98 -0.02
N ARG A 550 36.44 -17.44 -0.38
CA ARG A 550 37.00 -17.60 -1.74
C ARG A 550 37.08 -19.07 -2.15
N ARG A 551 37.61 -19.93 -1.29
CA ARG A 551 37.69 -21.38 -1.56
C ARG A 551 36.33 -22.04 -1.74
N LEU A 552 35.32 -21.68 -0.96
CA LEU A 552 33.96 -22.22 -1.14
C LEU A 552 33.36 -21.79 -2.48
N VAL A 553 33.58 -20.54 -2.88
CA VAL A 553 33.14 -20.02 -4.18
C VAL A 553 33.87 -20.71 -5.34
N GLU A 554 35.18 -20.95 -5.20
CA GLU A 554 35.98 -21.73 -6.17
C GLU A 554 35.47 -23.18 -6.31
N GLU A 555 34.91 -23.76 -5.25
CA GLU A 555 34.28 -25.09 -5.24
C GLU A 555 32.82 -25.07 -5.75
N GLY A 556 32.31 -23.92 -6.22
CA GLY A 556 30.98 -23.80 -6.83
C GLY A 556 29.85 -23.45 -5.85
N VAL A 557 30.15 -23.04 -4.62
CA VAL A 557 29.15 -22.67 -3.62
C VAL A 557 28.94 -21.16 -3.59
N VAL A 558 27.69 -20.70 -3.77
CA VAL A 558 27.36 -19.27 -3.65
C VAL A 558 27.41 -18.87 -2.18
N VAL A 559 28.17 -17.82 -1.82
CA VAL A 559 28.22 -17.32 -0.44
C VAL A 559 27.56 -15.94 -0.36
N VAL A 560 26.58 -15.81 0.54
CA VAL A 560 25.83 -14.58 0.80
C VAL A 560 26.04 -14.15 2.24
N ALA A 561 26.42 -12.88 2.46
CA ALA A 561 26.77 -12.34 3.77
C ALA A 561 26.02 -11.04 4.07
N ALA A 562 25.51 -10.89 5.29
CA ALA A 562 24.91 -9.64 5.75
C ALA A 562 25.99 -8.57 6.01
N SER A 563 25.76 -7.33 5.60
CA SER A 563 26.79 -6.28 5.72
C SER A 563 27.01 -5.77 7.14
N GLY A 564 26.01 -5.89 8.03
CA GLY A 564 26.03 -5.35 9.39
C GLY A 564 25.15 -4.10 9.53
N ASN A 565 24.81 -3.74 10.78
CA ASN A 565 23.74 -2.75 11.09
C ASN A 565 24.23 -1.50 11.83
N ALA A 566 25.53 -1.18 11.77
CA ALA A 566 26.11 -0.05 12.51
C ALA A 566 26.12 1.26 11.71
N GLY A 567 25.66 1.25 10.45
CA GLY A 567 25.58 2.45 9.63
C GLY A 567 26.96 3.09 9.38
N GLN A 568 28.01 2.28 9.25
CA GLN A 568 29.39 2.76 9.17
C GLN A 568 30.12 2.25 7.91
N SER A 569 31.14 2.99 7.49
CA SER A 569 32.05 2.62 6.39
C SER A 569 33.09 1.55 6.83
N ASP A 570 32.62 0.46 7.44
CA ASP A 570 33.48 -0.64 7.90
C ASP A 570 32.77 -1.99 7.81
N LEU A 571 33.41 -2.97 7.15
CA LEU A 571 32.87 -4.31 6.91
C LEU A 571 33.69 -5.37 7.64
N TYR A 572 32.98 -6.31 8.25
CA TYR A 572 33.56 -7.42 9.00
C TYR A 572 33.47 -8.70 8.16
N PRO A 573 34.46 -9.61 8.21
CA PRO A 573 34.36 -10.91 7.56
C PRO A 573 33.12 -11.67 8.07
N PRO A 574 32.36 -12.36 7.22
CA PRO A 574 32.63 -12.62 5.80
C PRO A 574 32.15 -11.53 4.82
N ALA A 575 31.48 -10.47 5.30
CA ALA A 575 30.99 -9.39 4.45
C ALA A 575 32.10 -8.60 3.76
N SER A 576 33.35 -8.68 4.24
CA SER A 576 34.51 -8.12 3.55
C SER A 576 35.02 -8.98 2.38
N ALA A 577 34.62 -10.24 2.26
CA ALA A 577 35.15 -11.14 1.24
C ALA A 577 34.73 -10.70 -0.18
N PRO A 578 35.67 -10.45 -1.12
CA PRO A 578 35.34 -10.04 -2.50
C PRO A 578 34.40 -11.00 -3.23
N GLU A 579 34.55 -12.29 -2.99
CA GLU A 579 33.80 -13.36 -3.66
C GLU A 579 32.38 -13.53 -3.09
N ALA A 580 32.13 -13.12 -1.83
CA ALA A 580 30.79 -13.14 -1.27
C ALA A 580 29.88 -12.09 -1.91
N ILE A 581 28.58 -12.40 -1.98
CA ILE A 581 27.52 -11.43 -2.23
C ILE A 581 27.20 -10.77 -0.89
N THR A 582 27.63 -9.53 -0.69
CA THR A 582 27.38 -8.76 0.52
C THR A 582 26.10 -7.97 0.39
N VAL A 583 25.22 -8.11 1.38
CA VAL A 583 23.84 -7.61 1.31
C VAL A 583 23.60 -6.55 2.37
N GLY A 584 23.22 -5.36 1.90
CA GLY A 584 22.73 -4.27 2.74
C GLY A 584 21.22 -4.29 2.88
N GLY A 585 20.71 -3.34 3.63
CA GLY A 585 19.30 -3.25 3.98
C GLY A 585 18.59 -2.03 3.43
N ILE A 586 17.30 -2.19 3.18
CA ILE A 586 16.34 -1.09 2.98
C ILE A 586 15.19 -1.17 3.99
N ASP A 587 14.57 -0.02 4.21
CA ASP A 587 13.25 0.13 4.80
C ASP A 587 12.29 0.61 3.72
N ASP A 588 11.36 -0.24 3.32
CA ASP A 588 10.29 0.06 2.35
C ASP A 588 8.99 0.47 3.05
N ARG A 589 9.01 0.67 4.37
CA ARG A 589 7.86 1.05 5.20
C ARG A 589 6.67 0.10 5.11
N ASN A 590 6.90 -1.17 4.70
CA ASN A 590 5.84 -2.15 4.50
C ASN A 590 4.78 -1.71 3.47
N VAL A 591 5.19 -0.97 2.43
CA VAL A 591 4.34 -0.59 1.30
C VAL A 591 4.93 -1.07 -0.03
N LEU A 592 4.08 -1.26 -1.05
CA LEU A 592 4.51 -1.75 -2.36
C LEU A 592 5.14 -0.68 -3.26
N ASP A 593 4.94 0.60 -2.92
CA ASP A 593 5.45 1.73 -3.69
C ASP A 593 6.97 1.91 -3.49
N PRO A 594 7.80 1.73 -4.53
CA PRO A 594 9.24 1.92 -4.45
C PRO A 594 9.67 3.33 -4.00
N ALA A 595 8.84 4.36 -4.18
CA ALA A 595 9.17 5.74 -3.78
C ALA A 595 9.36 5.90 -2.26
N HIS A 596 8.82 4.97 -1.46
CA HIS A 596 8.95 4.97 0.00
C HIS A 596 10.20 4.27 0.52
N ARG A 597 10.99 3.65 -0.37
CA ARG A 597 12.21 2.91 -0.01
C ARG A 597 13.32 3.87 0.39
N ARG A 598 13.96 3.58 1.52
CA ARG A 598 15.14 4.28 2.04
C ARG A 598 16.20 3.30 2.50
N MET A 599 17.46 3.74 2.55
CA MET A 599 18.53 2.92 3.09
C MET A 599 18.31 2.62 4.58
N TYR A 600 18.46 1.35 4.95
CA TYR A 600 18.63 0.95 6.35
C TYR A 600 20.03 1.34 6.85
N GLY A 601 20.24 1.34 8.16
CA GLY A 601 21.53 1.58 8.83
C GLY A 601 22.58 0.49 8.58
N SER A 602 22.80 0.12 7.32
CA SER A 602 23.71 -0.95 6.90
C SER A 602 25.15 -0.47 6.96
N ASN A 603 26.12 -1.37 7.16
CA ASN A 603 27.52 -1.04 6.92
C ASN A 603 27.84 -1.08 5.42
N TRP A 604 28.87 -0.34 5.02
CA TRP A 604 29.39 -0.28 3.65
C TRP A 604 30.91 -0.17 3.64
N GLY A 605 31.52 -0.32 2.47
CA GLY A 605 32.96 -0.18 2.32
C GLY A 605 33.42 -0.34 0.88
N ARG A 606 34.60 0.22 0.60
CA ARG A 606 35.29 0.04 -0.69
C ARG A 606 36.44 -0.95 -0.49
N MET A 607 36.46 -1.98 -1.34
CA MET A 607 37.55 -2.96 -1.37
C MET A 607 38.81 -2.37 -1.99
N ALA A 608 39.98 -2.92 -1.65
CA ALA A 608 41.27 -2.47 -2.18
C ALA A 608 41.36 -2.51 -3.71
N GLY A 609 40.57 -3.39 -4.37
CA GLY A 609 40.43 -3.47 -5.84
C GLY A 609 39.36 -2.55 -6.44
N GLY A 610 38.80 -1.61 -5.68
CA GLY A 610 37.83 -0.62 -6.15
C GLY A 610 36.34 -1.02 -6.06
N GLY A 611 36.04 -2.31 -5.90
CA GLY A 611 34.67 -2.82 -5.76
C GLY A 611 33.94 -2.28 -4.51
N LEU A 612 32.67 -1.91 -4.67
CA LEU A 612 31.80 -1.43 -3.59
C LEU A 612 31.07 -2.59 -2.92
N LYS A 613 30.92 -2.48 -1.60
CA LYS A 613 30.10 -3.37 -0.77
C LYS A 613 29.20 -2.53 0.15
N PRO A 614 27.94 -2.92 0.39
CA PRO A 614 27.27 -4.12 -0.14
C PRO A 614 27.11 -4.08 -1.68
N GLU A 615 27.04 -5.24 -2.32
CA GLU A 615 26.81 -5.30 -3.77
C GLU A 615 25.36 -4.98 -4.13
N VAL A 616 24.41 -5.40 -3.28
CA VAL A 616 22.97 -5.18 -3.43
C VAL A 616 22.32 -4.97 -2.07
N THR A 617 21.10 -4.46 -2.07
CA THR A 617 20.28 -4.31 -0.86
C THR A 617 19.00 -5.14 -0.96
N ALA A 618 18.44 -5.50 0.19
CA ALA A 618 17.14 -6.14 0.28
C ALA A 618 16.39 -5.63 1.53
N PRO A 619 15.05 -5.82 1.62
CA PRO A 619 14.29 -5.51 2.82
C PRO A 619 14.99 -6.01 4.08
N SER A 620 15.15 -5.11 5.06
CA SER A 620 15.80 -5.41 6.35
C SER A 620 14.92 -5.04 7.51
N ILE A 621 13.67 -4.67 7.30
CA ILE A 621 12.71 -4.33 8.35
C ILE A 621 11.30 -4.65 7.83
N TRP A 622 10.37 -4.84 8.76
CA TRP A 622 9.01 -5.29 8.47
C TRP A 622 8.98 -6.69 7.86
N LEU A 623 9.86 -7.62 8.29
CA LEU A 623 9.86 -8.98 7.77
C LEU A 623 9.17 -9.93 8.73
N ALA A 624 8.16 -10.67 8.28
CA ALA A 624 7.54 -11.69 9.11
C ALA A 624 8.53 -12.84 9.33
N ALA A 625 8.80 -13.16 10.59
CA ALA A 625 9.68 -14.24 11.00
C ALA A 625 9.04 -15.03 12.16
N PRO A 626 9.30 -16.33 12.26
CA PRO A 626 8.66 -17.18 13.26
C PRO A 626 9.08 -16.79 14.68
N VAL A 627 8.14 -16.86 15.61
CA VAL A 627 8.41 -16.74 17.05
C VAL A 627 8.91 -18.08 17.57
N LEU A 628 10.03 -18.08 18.30
CA LEU A 628 10.60 -19.31 18.87
C LEU A 628 9.61 -19.93 19.88
N PRO A 629 9.14 -21.18 19.68
CA PRO A 629 8.20 -21.83 20.59
C PRO A 629 8.75 -21.99 22.01
N GLY A 630 7.86 -22.05 23.00
CA GLY A 630 8.24 -22.22 24.42
C GLY A 630 8.93 -21.01 25.04
N THR A 631 8.98 -19.86 24.34
CA THR A 631 9.44 -18.60 24.92
C THR A 631 8.28 -17.80 25.51
N HIS A 632 8.60 -16.91 26.45
CA HIS A 632 7.61 -16.00 27.02
C HIS A 632 6.92 -15.13 25.95
N ILE A 633 7.61 -14.76 24.87
CA ILE A 633 7.00 -14.03 23.75
C ILE A 633 5.97 -14.89 23.01
N ALA A 634 6.26 -16.16 22.75
CA ALA A 634 5.31 -17.09 22.12
C ALA A 634 4.04 -17.25 22.97
N GLU A 635 4.19 -17.45 24.27
CA GLU A 635 3.05 -17.55 25.20
C GLU A 635 2.25 -16.24 25.25
N GLN A 636 2.94 -15.10 25.33
CA GLN A 636 2.28 -13.80 25.31
C GLN A 636 1.51 -13.56 24.02
N ASN A 637 2.07 -13.88 22.86
CA ASN A 637 1.43 -13.62 21.56
C ASN A 637 0.13 -14.44 21.40
N LEU A 638 0.10 -15.70 21.85
CA LEU A 638 -1.12 -16.52 21.85
C LEU A 638 -2.23 -15.90 22.72
N LEU A 639 -1.87 -15.35 23.88
CA LEU A 639 -2.83 -14.70 24.78
C LEU A 639 -3.26 -13.33 24.28
N LEU A 640 -2.33 -12.54 23.72
CA LEU A 640 -2.60 -11.24 23.15
C LEU A 640 -3.52 -11.33 21.93
N ASP A 641 -3.36 -12.34 21.09
CA ASP A 641 -4.28 -12.60 19.97
C ASP A 641 -5.69 -12.87 20.47
N ARG A 642 -5.85 -13.74 21.48
CA ARG A 642 -7.15 -14.00 22.10
C ARG A 642 -7.75 -12.74 22.73
N LEU A 643 -6.97 -11.95 23.45
CA LEU A 643 -7.42 -10.69 24.05
C LEU A 643 -7.78 -9.63 23.00
N TRP A 644 -7.05 -9.59 21.89
CA TRP A 644 -7.32 -8.69 20.79
C TRP A 644 -8.62 -9.04 20.07
N GLN A 645 -8.89 -10.34 19.91
CA GLN A 645 -10.11 -10.83 19.27
C GLN A 645 -11.33 -10.88 20.20
N ALA A 646 -11.13 -10.94 21.52
CA ALA A 646 -12.23 -11.01 22.49
C ALA A 646 -13.22 -9.86 22.32
N GLU A 647 -14.50 -10.12 22.59
CA GLU A 647 -15.54 -9.09 22.70
C GLU A 647 -15.40 -8.31 24.01
N ASP A 648 -15.99 -7.13 24.09
CA ASP A 648 -15.84 -6.23 25.24
C ASP A 648 -16.39 -6.83 26.55
N GLU A 649 -17.41 -7.69 26.48
CA GLU A 649 -17.97 -8.39 27.63
C GLU A 649 -17.02 -9.45 28.21
N GLU A 650 -16.20 -10.08 27.36
CA GLU A 650 -15.29 -11.17 27.73
C GLU A 650 -13.90 -10.67 28.13
N LEU A 651 -13.51 -9.51 27.61
CA LEU A 651 -12.17 -8.95 27.74
C LEU A 651 -11.69 -8.84 29.21
N PRO A 652 -12.46 -8.29 30.17
CA PRO A 652 -11.98 -8.12 31.54
C PRO A 652 -11.67 -9.45 32.23
N ALA A 653 -12.52 -10.46 32.04
CA ALA A 653 -12.33 -11.78 32.62
C ALA A 653 -11.11 -12.48 32.01
N LEU A 654 -10.97 -12.40 30.68
CA LEU A 654 -9.81 -12.95 29.98
C LEU A 654 -8.52 -12.27 30.41
N LEU A 655 -8.52 -10.93 30.53
CA LEU A 655 -7.36 -10.16 30.99
C LEU A 655 -7.01 -10.50 32.44
N ALA A 656 -7.99 -10.62 33.32
CA ALA A 656 -7.79 -11.04 34.72
C ALA A 656 -7.18 -12.44 34.85
N SER A 657 -7.46 -13.36 33.91
CA SER A 657 -6.86 -14.69 33.90
C SER A 657 -5.44 -14.75 33.30
N THR A 658 -5.02 -13.70 32.58
CA THR A 658 -3.79 -13.72 31.76
C THR A 658 -2.76 -12.64 32.13
N TYR A 659 -3.12 -11.62 32.92
CA TYR A 659 -2.30 -10.45 33.19
C TYR A 659 -0.90 -10.77 33.75
N GLN A 660 -0.76 -11.82 34.57
CA GLN A 660 0.53 -12.24 35.13
C GLN A 660 1.50 -12.74 34.05
N ILE A 661 1.00 -13.53 33.09
CA ILE A 661 1.79 -14.06 31.98
C ILE A 661 2.20 -12.92 31.03
N LEU A 662 1.28 -11.97 30.80
CA LEU A 662 1.52 -10.78 30.00
C LEU A 662 2.44 -9.75 30.68
N LYS A 663 2.75 -9.96 31.97
CA LYS A 663 3.46 -9.01 32.83
C LYS A 663 2.77 -7.63 32.84
N ALA A 664 1.44 -7.63 32.82
CA ALA A 664 0.65 -6.42 32.92
C ALA A 664 0.56 -5.95 34.38
N PRO A 665 0.50 -4.63 34.65
CA PRO A 665 0.31 -4.13 36.00
C PRO A 665 -1.08 -4.52 36.51
N ALA A 666 -1.18 -4.94 37.77
CA ALA A 666 -2.46 -5.35 38.37
C ALA A 666 -3.52 -4.21 38.36
N SER A 667 -3.08 -2.95 38.35
CA SER A 667 -3.97 -1.79 38.22
C SER A 667 -4.76 -1.79 36.92
N LEU A 668 -4.22 -2.38 35.84
CA LEU A 668 -4.87 -2.45 34.53
C LEU A 668 -6.24 -3.13 34.58
N LEU A 669 -6.43 -4.09 35.50
CA LEU A 669 -7.70 -4.81 35.66
C LEU A 669 -8.85 -3.90 36.10
N ASN A 670 -8.53 -2.77 36.74
CA ASN A 670 -9.49 -1.78 37.22
C ASN A 670 -9.62 -0.58 36.26
N HIS A 671 -8.84 -0.55 35.17
CA HIS A 671 -8.93 0.51 34.17
C HIS A 671 -10.17 0.32 33.28
N SER A 672 -10.57 1.37 32.57
CA SER A 672 -11.64 1.29 31.57
C SER A 672 -11.31 0.29 30.46
N LEU A 673 -12.33 -0.27 29.81
CA LEU A 673 -12.15 -1.18 28.66
C LEU A 673 -11.28 -0.54 27.56
N ARG A 674 -11.43 0.76 27.31
CA ARG A 674 -10.59 1.51 26.37
C ARG A 674 -9.12 1.47 26.75
N GLU A 675 -8.80 1.73 28.01
CA GLU A 675 -7.41 1.70 28.51
C GLU A 675 -6.83 0.28 28.48
N GLN A 676 -7.64 -0.75 28.77
CA GLN A 676 -7.24 -2.15 28.64
C GLN A 676 -6.91 -2.49 27.18
N ARG A 677 -7.76 -2.09 26.22
CA ARG A 677 -7.53 -2.27 24.77
C ARG A 677 -6.28 -1.54 24.28
N LEU A 678 -6.08 -0.30 24.73
CA LEU A 678 -4.88 0.48 24.40
C LEU A 678 -3.62 -0.20 24.92
N TRP A 679 -3.63 -0.70 26.15
CA TRP A 679 -2.50 -1.44 26.70
C TRP A 679 -2.21 -2.73 25.92
N ILE A 680 -3.24 -3.49 25.55
CA ILE A 680 -3.09 -4.71 24.73
C ILE A 680 -2.48 -4.37 23.37
N ARG A 681 -2.96 -3.30 22.73
CA ARG A 681 -2.40 -2.78 21.47
C ARG A 681 -0.92 -2.43 21.63
N ASP A 682 -0.58 -1.65 22.64
CA ASP A 682 0.80 -1.23 22.87
C ASP A 682 1.70 -2.44 23.16
N LYS A 683 1.15 -3.47 23.82
CA LYS A 683 1.85 -4.74 24.04
C LYS A 683 2.05 -5.54 22.76
N LEU A 684 1.06 -5.59 21.86
CA LEU A 684 1.19 -6.20 20.53
C LEU A 684 2.28 -5.49 19.71
N VAL A 685 2.30 -4.15 19.71
CA VAL A 685 3.34 -3.33 19.05
C VAL A 685 4.72 -3.65 19.64
N ALA A 686 4.84 -3.67 20.97
CA ALA A 686 6.10 -3.95 21.65
C ALA A 686 6.61 -5.37 21.36
N ASN A 687 5.70 -6.33 21.20
CA ASN A 687 6.03 -7.71 20.82
C ASN A 687 6.25 -7.88 19.30
N LYS A 688 6.19 -6.80 18.51
CA LYS A 688 6.30 -6.82 17.06
C LYS A 688 5.33 -7.81 16.41
N PHE A 689 4.15 -7.94 17.00
CA PHE A 689 3.18 -8.98 16.66
C PHE A 689 2.73 -8.88 15.19
N VAL A 690 2.72 -10.02 14.49
CA VAL A 690 2.12 -10.17 13.16
C VAL A 690 0.97 -11.17 13.24
N THR A 691 1.28 -12.36 13.76
CA THR A 691 0.29 -13.37 14.15
C THR A 691 0.74 -14.01 15.47
N PRO A 692 -0.03 -14.93 16.08
CA PRO A 692 0.45 -15.66 17.25
C PRO A 692 1.81 -16.36 17.05
N TYR A 693 2.11 -16.74 15.80
CA TYR A 693 3.29 -17.53 15.44
C TYR A 693 4.38 -16.72 14.73
N TYR A 694 4.09 -15.49 14.29
CA TYR A 694 5.05 -14.64 13.58
C TYR A 694 5.15 -13.25 14.22
N GLN A 695 6.35 -12.71 14.19
CA GLN A 695 6.65 -11.32 14.56
C GLN A 695 7.42 -10.64 13.43
N HIS A 696 7.41 -9.31 13.38
CA HIS A 696 8.27 -8.59 12.45
C HIS A 696 9.69 -8.46 13.00
N VAL A 697 10.68 -8.56 12.12
CA VAL A 697 12.10 -8.46 12.47
C VAL A 697 12.83 -7.41 11.64
N ASP A 698 13.94 -6.93 12.19
CA ASP A 698 14.73 -5.85 11.62
C ASP A 698 16.23 -6.21 11.67
N GLY A 699 17.00 -5.78 10.66
CA GLY A 699 18.44 -6.00 10.49
C GLY A 699 18.82 -6.63 9.15
N THR A 700 20.03 -6.32 8.67
CA THR A 700 20.64 -6.92 7.47
C THR A 700 20.79 -8.44 7.56
N SER A 701 20.78 -9.01 8.78
CA SER A 701 20.69 -10.45 9.03
C SER A 701 19.53 -11.13 8.32
N PHE A 702 18.46 -10.39 8.00
CA PHE A 702 17.27 -10.88 7.29
C PHE A 702 17.27 -10.52 5.80
N ALA A 703 18.07 -9.55 5.36
CA ALA A 703 18.29 -9.28 3.95
C ALA A 703 19.14 -10.35 3.25
N ALA A 704 20.18 -10.87 3.91
CA ALA A 704 21.02 -11.93 3.35
C ALA A 704 20.24 -13.23 3.03
N PRO A 705 19.30 -13.71 3.87
CA PRO A 705 18.42 -14.82 3.56
C PRO A 705 17.52 -14.59 2.33
N ILE A 706 17.05 -13.36 2.13
CA ILE A 706 16.29 -12.98 0.93
C ILE A 706 17.16 -13.18 -0.31
N VAL A 707 18.38 -12.64 -0.34
CA VAL A 707 19.28 -12.80 -1.49
C VAL A 707 19.69 -14.26 -1.70
N SER A 708 19.89 -15.02 -0.60
CA SER A 708 20.17 -16.46 -0.66
C SER A 708 19.02 -17.26 -1.29
N SER A 709 17.77 -16.89 -0.98
CA SER A 709 16.59 -17.53 -1.57
C SER A 709 16.38 -17.15 -3.05
N VAL A 710 16.71 -15.91 -3.45
CA VAL A 710 16.75 -15.54 -4.88
C VAL A 710 17.81 -16.33 -5.64
N ALA A 711 19.02 -16.50 -5.06
CA ALA A 711 20.05 -17.34 -5.66
C ALA A 711 19.58 -18.79 -5.84
N ALA A 712 18.80 -19.32 -4.89
CA ALA A 712 18.16 -20.63 -5.06
C ALA A 712 17.14 -20.66 -6.19
N GLN A 713 16.26 -19.66 -6.32
CA GLN A 713 15.34 -19.58 -7.47
C GLN A 713 16.10 -19.58 -8.81
N MET A 714 17.20 -18.82 -8.89
CA MET A 714 18.03 -18.76 -10.10
C MET A 714 18.69 -20.11 -10.42
N LEU A 715 19.19 -20.83 -9.41
CA LEU A 715 19.78 -22.15 -9.58
C LEU A 715 18.73 -23.23 -9.92
N GLU A 716 17.51 -23.12 -9.39
CA GLU A 716 16.39 -23.95 -9.85
C GLU A 716 16.08 -23.70 -11.33
N ALA A 717 16.03 -22.42 -11.74
CA ALA A 717 15.78 -22.03 -13.13
C ALA A 717 16.89 -22.47 -14.09
N ASN A 718 18.14 -22.34 -13.66
CA ASN A 718 19.32 -22.66 -14.45
C ASN A 718 20.45 -23.26 -13.58
N ARG A 719 20.52 -24.59 -13.56
CA ARG A 719 21.52 -25.35 -12.80
C ARG A 719 22.95 -25.23 -13.31
N SER A 720 23.14 -24.73 -14.54
CA SER A 720 24.47 -24.56 -15.13
C SER A 720 25.13 -23.23 -14.78
N LEU A 721 24.45 -22.33 -14.05
CA LEU A 721 25.03 -21.06 -13.63
C LEU A 721 26.27 -21.28 -12.76
N SER A 722 27.36 -20.61 -13.13
CA SER A 722 28.52 -20.48 -12.25
C SER A 722 28.21 -19.50 -11.11
N VAL A 723 28.94 -19.59 -9.99
CA VAL A 723 28.79 -18.65 -8.87
C VAL A 723 29.00 -17.19 -9.31
N ALA A 724 29.95 -16.96 -10.21
CA ALA A 724 30.20 -15.65 -10.80
C ALA A 724 29.00 -15.15 -11.62
N ALA A 725 28.34 -16.03 -12.38
CA ALA A 725 27.14 -15.68 -13.13
C ALA A 725 25.96 -15.36 -12.20
N VAL A 726 25.76 -16.13 -11.12
CA VAL A 726 24.73 -15.83 -10.10
C VAL A 726 24.94 -14.44 -9.51
N LYS A 727 26.16 -14.14 -9.04
CA LYS A 727 26.51 -12.81 -8.50
C LYS A 727 26.34 -11.70 -9.54
N GLY A 728 26.83 -11.92 -10.76
CA GLY A 728 26.76 -10.94 -11.85
C GLY A 728 25.33 -10.60 -12.25
N LEU A 729 24.46 -11.61 -12.37
CA LEU A 729 23.05 -11.41 -12.70
C LEU A 729 22.29 -10.68 -11.58
N ILE A 730 22.48 -11.06 -10.31
CA ILE A 730 21.84 -10.38 -9.17
C ILE A 730 22.19 -8.89 -9.16
N VAL A 731 23.47 -8.58 -9.40
CA VAL A 731 23.97 -7.22 -9.50
C VAL A 731 23.37 -6.48 -10.71
N ALA A 732 23.36 -7.10 -11.89
CA ALA A 732 22.90 -6.49 -13.13
C ALA A 732 21.39 -6.21 -13.14
N THR A 733 20.59 -6.99 -12.41
CA THR A 733 19.14 -6.82 -12.38
C THR A 733 18.65 -5.94 -11.23
N ALA A 734 19.51 -5.61 -10.26
CA ALA A 734 19.15 -4.78 -9.12
C ALA A 734 18.63 -3.40 -9.55
N ALA A 735 17.71 -2.84 -8.77
CA ALA A 735 17.06 -1.55 -9.04
C ALA A 735 17.68 -0.45 -8.16
N PRO A 736 18.36 0.55 -8.74
CA PRO A 736 18.98 1.63 -7.97
C PRO A 736 17.92 2.48 -7.26
N LEU A 737 18.28 2.99 -6.08
CA LEU A 737 17.55 4.01 -5.34
C LEU A 737 18.06 5.39 -5.81
N PRO A 738 17.26 6.21 -6.51
CA PRO A 738 17.74 7.42 -7.19
C PRO A 738 18.38 8.47 -6.27
N HIS A 739 18.00 8.50 -5.00
CA HIS A 739 18.40 9.52 -4.04
C HIS A 739 19.41 9.05 -2.99
N GLU A 740 19.92 7.82 -3.11
CA GLU A 740 20.81 7.22 -2.11
C GLU A 740 22.25 7.10 -2.63
N PRO A 741 23.29 7.27 -1.78
CA PRO A 741 24.68 7.16 -2.23
C PRO A 741 25.01 5.74 -2.73
N VAL A 742 25.65 5.64 -3.89
CA VAL A 742 26.06 4.36 -4.53
C VAL A 742 26.94 3.54 -3.59
N GLU A 743 27.78 4.18 -2.78
CA GLU A 743 28.64 3.51 -1.78
C GLU A 743 27.83 2.74 -0.74
N ARG A 744 26.62 3.20 -0.41
CA ARG A 744 25.76 2.59 0.62
C ARG A 744 24.82 1.53 0.02
N GLN A 745 24.29 1.79 -1.17
CA GLN A 745 23.30 0.91 -1.80
C GLN A 745 23.90 -0.14 -2.75
N GLY A 746 25.16 0.01 -3.16
CA GLY A 746 25.75 -0.82 -4.22
C GLY A 746 25.00 -0.62 -5.54
N HIS A 747 24.49 -1.71 -6.10
CA HIS A 747 23.69 -1.69 -7.34
C HIS A 747 22.18 -1.52 -7.07
N GLY A 748 21.78 -1.34 -5.81
CA GLY A 748 20.40 -1.10 -5.42
C GLY A 748 19.67 -2.35 -4.94
N VAL A 749 18.35 -2.29 -4.97
CA VAL A 749 17.45 -3.29 -4.38
C VAL A 749 17.35 -4.52 -5.27
N ILE A 750 17.48 -5.71 -4.69
CA ILE A 750 17.33 -6.98 -5.41
C ILE A 750 15.93 -7.12 -6.04
N THR A 751 15.88 -7.68 -7.24
CA THR A 751 14.67 -7.89 -8.05
C THR A 751 14.52 -9.37 -8.44
N PRO A 752 13.98 -10.23 -7.56
CA PRO A 752 13.96 -11.68 -7.80
C PRO A 752 13.37 -12.10 -9.14
N GLY A 753 12.25 -11.50 -9.56
CA GLY A 753 11.64 -11.79 -10.87
C GLY A 753 12.59 -11.56 -12.05
N ARG A 754 13.31 -10.42 -12.07
CA ARG A 754 14.29 -10.10 -13.11
C ARG A 754 15.51 -11.01 -13.03
N ALA A 755 15.99 -11.33 -11.82
CA ALA A 755 17.14 -12.21 -11.61
C ALA A 755 16.87 -13.63 -12.12
N VAL A 756 15.68 -14.17 -11.86
CA VAL A 756 15.22 -15.47 -12.38
C VAL A 756 15.03 -15.42 -13.90
N ALA A 757 14.43 -14.36 -14.43
CA ALA A 757 14.29 -14.19 -15.87
C ALA A 757 15.65 -14.19 -16.58
N ALA A 758 16.63 -13.47 -16.04
CA ALA A 758 17.99 -13.45 -16.56
C ALA A 758 18.69 -14.82 -16.45
N ALA A 759 18.42 -15.59 -15.38
CA ALA A 759 18.92 -16.95 -15.24
C ALA A 759 18.35 -17.90 -16.33
N LEU A 760 17.05 -17.82 -16.61
CA LEU A 760 16.40 -18.56 -17.68
C LEU A 760 16.94 -18.15 -19.04
N ARG A 761 17.07 -16.84 -19.27
CA ARG A 761 17.66 -16.28 -20.49
C ARG A 761 19.02 -16.91 -20.79
N LEU A 762 19.93 -16.93 -19.82
CA LEU A 762 21.26 -17.55 -19.98
C LEU A 762 21.23 -19.06 -20.24
N ARG A 763 20.19 -19.77 -19.76
CA ARG A 763 20.07 -21.23 -19.94
C ARG A 763 19.91 -21.62 -21.40
N HIS A 764 19.27 -20.76 -22.18
CA HIS A 764 19.06 -20.95 -23.62
C HIS A 764 20.21 -20.38 -24.47
N GLY A 765 21.35 -20.08 -23.85
CA GLY A 765 22.56 -19.56 -24.48
C GLY A 765 22.93 -18.17 -23.99
N ALA A 766 24.15 -17.73 -24.31
CA ALA A 766 24.54 -16.34 -24.13
C ALA A 766 23.78 -15.49 -25.16
N LEU A 767 22.63 -14.96 -24.76
CA LEU A 767 21.85 -14.02 -25.55
C LEU A 767 22.53 -12.64 -25.52
N GLY A 768 23.71 -12.54 -26.14
CA GLY A 768 24.64 -11.39 -26.11
C GLY A 768 23.96 -10.00 -26.01
N ASP A 769 23.79 -9.33 -27.15
CA ASP A 769 23.12 -8.01 -27.22
C ASP A 769 21.60 -8.14 -27.48
N ALA A 770 21.03 -9.33 -27.24
CA ALA A 770 19.61 -9.53 -27.49
C ALA A 770 18.80 -8.62 -26.54
N PRO A 771 17.79 -7.90 -27.04
CA PRO A 771 17.02 -6.95 -26.24
C PRO A 771 16.12 -7.64 -25.20
N LEU A 772 15.76 -6.89 -24.15
CA LEU A 772 14.81 -7.31 -23.12
C LEU A 772 13.36 -7.20 -23.61
N SER A 773 12.44 -7.89 -22.95
CA SER A 773 11.01 -7.66 -23.13
C SER A 773 10.49 -6.50 -22.25
N PRO A 774 9.62 -5.62 -22.78
CA PRO A 774 9.33 -5.43 -24.19
C PRO A 774 10.45 -4.59 -24.82
N HIS A 775 10.64 -4.70 -26.14
CA HIS A 775 11.49 -3.77 -26.87
C HIS A 775 10.87 -3.41 -28.20
N PHE A 776 11.42 -2.37 -28.81
CA PHE A 776 10.99 -1.93 -30.12
C PHE A 776 12.06 -2.26 -31.17
N ASP A 777 11.60 -2.74 -32.31
CA ASP A 777 12.39 -2.95 -33.51
C ASP A 777 11.62 -2.35 -34.70
N GLY A 778 12.12 -1.24 -35.24
CA GLY A 778 11.37 -0.41 -36.18
C GLY A 778 10.01 0.04 -35.62
N ASP A 779 8.95 -0.20 -36.38
CA ASP A 779 7.56 0.13 -36.02
C ASP A 779 6.84 -0.99 -35.25
N ALA A 780 7.57 -2.03 -34.79
CA ALA A 780 7.01 -3.15 -34.06
C ALA A 780 7.46 -3.18 -32.59
N VAL A 781 6.55 -3.63 -31.73
CA VAL A 781 6.84 -3.98 -30.33
C VAL A 781 7.01 -5.49 -30.26
N HIS A 782 8.12 -5.93 -29.70
CA HIS A 782 8.45 -7.32 -29.48
C HIS A 782 8.36 -7.66 -28.00
N PHE A 783 7.71 -8.79 -27.72
CA PHE A 783 7.57 -9.38 -26.40
C PHE A 783 8.32 -10.72 -26.38
N ILE A 784 9.08 -10.94 -25.31
CA ILE A 784 9.84 -12.17 -25.10
C ILE A 784 9.53 -12.69 -23.70
N TYR A 785 9.22 -13.97 -23.60
CA TYR A 785 8.95 -14.63 -22.33
C TYR A 785 9.69 -15.96 -22.25
N TYR A 786 10.25 -16.28 -21.08
CA TYR A 786 10.98 -17.52 -20.84
C TYR A 786 10.26 -18.36 -19.79
N ASP A 787 9.74 -19.52 -20.21
CA ASP A 787 9.20 -20.55 -19.33
C ASP A 787 9.20 -21.91 -20.04
N ASP A 788 9.99 -22.85 -19.52
CA ASP A 788 10.07 -24.23 -20.03
C ASP A 788 8.84 -25.08 -19.71
N ARG A 789 8.03 -24.65 -18.75
CA ARG A 789 6.84 -25.37 -18.28
C ARG A 789 5.57 -24.94 -19.01
N ALA A 790 5.60 -23.81 -19.71
CA ALA A 790 4.47 -23.30 -20.45
C ALA A 790 4.16 -24.18 -21.67
N ALA A 791 2.89 -24.47 -21.91
CA ALA A 791 2.41 -25.08 -23.15
C ALA A 791 1.87 -24.03 -24.13
N GLN A 792 1.33 -22.93 -23.61
CA GLN A 792 0.85 -21.78 -24.38
C GLN A 792 1.17 -20.48 -23.66
N VAL A 793 1.56 -19.45 -24.40
CA VAL A 793 1.81 -18.11 -23.87
C VAL A 793 1.11 -17.11 -24.78
N ALA A 794 0.42 -16.13 -24.20
CA ALA A 794 -0.14 -15.00 -24.91
C ALA A 794 0.20 -13.71 -24.19
N VAL A 795 0.35 -12.61 -24.93
CA VAL A 795 0.44 -11.28 -24.33
C VAL A 795 -0.94 -10.63 -24.39
N VAL A 796 -1.36 -10.06 -23.28
CA VAL A 796 -2.70 -9.51 -23.06
C VAL A 796 -2.56 -8.14 -22.43
N GLY A 797 -3.27 -7.15 -22.96
CA GLY A 797 -3.16 -5.79 -22.46
C GLY A 797 -4.12 -4.83 -23.11
N ASP A 798 -3.97 -3.56 -22.77
CA ASP A 798 -4.82 -2.47 -23.24
C ASP A 798 -4.90 -2.41 -24.78
N PHE A 799 -3.80 -2.73 -25.47
CA PHE A 799 -3.70 -2.73 -26.93
C PHE A 799 -4.46 -3.86 -27.63
N ASN A 800 -4.87 -4.92 -26.93
CA ASN A 800 -5.67 -6.01 -27.50
C ASN A 800 -6.95 -6.31 -26.69
N GLY A 801 -7.38 -5.36 -25.86
CA GLY A 801 -8.57 -5.50 -25.03
C GLY A 801 -8.50 -6.66 -24.03
N TRP A 802 -7.28 -6.99 -23.57
CA TRP A 802 -7.03 -8.09 -22.63
C TRP A 802 -7.49 -9.48 -23.14
N ASN A 803 -7.52 -9.66 -24.46
CA ASN A 803 -7.96 -10.91 -25.10
C ASN A 803 -6.78 -11.89 -25.31
N GLY A 804 -6.78 -13.01 -24.58
CA GLY A 804 -5.75 -14.06 -24.66
C GLY A 804 -5.61 -14.74 -26.03
N ALA A 805 -6.62 -14.66 -26.89
CA ALA A 805 -6.56 -15.21 -28.24
C ALA A 805 -5.99 -14.21 -29.28
N ALA A 806 -5.86 -12.92 -28.93
CA ALA A 806 -5.54 -11.88 -29.90
C ALA A 806 -4.05 -11.80 -30.23
N LEU A 807 -3.15 -12.12 -29.29
CA LEU A 807 -1.71 -12.05 -29.50
C LEU A 807 -0.95 -13.23 -28.83
N PRO A 808 -1.11 -14.47 -29.34
CA PRO A 808 -0.36 -15.62 -28.86
C PRO A 808 1.13 -15.50 -29.21
N LEU A 809 2.00 -15.88 -28.27
CA LEU A 809 3.43 -16.03 -28.49
C LEU A 809 3.71 -17.40 -29.10
N HIS A 810 4.64 -17.45 -30.03
CA HIS A 810 5.12 -18.71 -30.60
C HIS A 810 6.45 -19.10 -29.96
N ALA A 811 6.63 -20.39 -29.73
CA ALA A 811 7.91 -20.93 -29.29
C ALA A 811 8.88 -20.97 -30.47
N ASP A 812 9.97 -20.23 -30.40
CA ASP A 812 11.04 -20.23 -31.42
C ASP A 812 12.25 -21.08 -31.01
N HIS A 813 12.39 -21.34 -29.71
CA HIS A 813 13.37 -22.23 -29.10
C HIS A 813 12.73 -22.89 -27.85
N PRO A 814 13.12 -24.11 -27.44
CA PRO A 814 12.66 -24.70 -26.19
C PRO A 814 12.72 -23.69 -25.03
N GLY A 815 11.58 -23.43 -24.38
CA GLY A 815 11.43 -22.52 -23.24
C GLY A 815 11.34 -21.03 -23.57
N ARG A 816 11.59 -20.60 -24.82
CA ARG A 816 11.50 -19.20 -25.25
C ARG A 816 10.26 -18.98 -26.11
N TRP A 817 9.49 -17.98 -25.73
CA TRP A 817 8.25 -17.57 -26.37
C TRP A 817 8.40 -16.13 -26.87
N GLN A 818 7.91 -15.85 -28.08
CA GLN A 818 7.95 -14.50 -28.62
C GLN A 818 6.71 -14.13 -29.42
N ALA A 819 6.37 -12.85 -29.41
CA ALA A 819 5.36 -12.25 -30.26
C ALA A 819 5.83 -10.86 -30.67
N ALA A 820 5.33 -10.39 -31.81
CA ALA A 820 5.49 -9.02 -32.24
C ALA A 820 4.14 -8.47 -32.66
N MET A 821 3.93 -7.19 -32.43
CA MET A 821 2.77 -6.45 -32.92
C MET A 821 3.21 -5.10 -33.47
N PRO A 822 2.44 -4.49 -34.40
CA PRO A 822 2.63 -3.09 -34.74
C PRO A 822 2.57 -2.22 -33.49
N SER A 823 3.44 -1.21 -33.40
CA SER A 823 3.44 -0.27 -32.29
C SER A 823 2.06 0.38 -32.18
N PRO A 824 1.44 0.38 -30.99
CA PRO A 824 0.19 1.09 -30.81
C PRO A 824 0.46 2.60 -30.89
N PRO A 825 -0.60 3.44 -31.02
CA PRO A 825 -0.44 4.88 -30.96
C PRO A 825 0.33 5.35 -29.72
N PRO A 826 0.94 6.54 -29.74
CA PRO A 826 1.60 7.10 -28.57
C PRO A 826 0.68 7.10 -27.34
N GLY A 827 1.20 6.60 -26.23
CA GLY A 827 0.42 6.32 -25.04
C GLY A 827 1.09 5.35 -24.08
N ARG A 828 0.38 5.10 -22.97
CA ARG A 828 0.81 4.23 -21.89
C ARG A 828 -0.14 3.04 -21.80
N TYR A 829 0.40 1.83 -21.96
CA TYR A 829 -0.37 0.60 -22.08
C TYR A 829 0.01 -0.38 -20.99
N HIS A 830 -0.98 -0.96 -20.33
CA HIS A 830 -0.79 -2.02 -19.36
C HIS A 830 -0.92 -3.38 -20.05
N TYR A 831 -0.05 -4.32 -19.68
CA TYR A 831 -0.11 -5.67 -20.19
C TYR A 831 0.45 -6.71 -19.22
N LYS A 832 0.17 -7.97 -19.52
CA LYS A 832 0.67 -9.17 -18.86
C LYS A 832 0.86 -10.28 -19.88
N PHE A 833 1.50 -11.35 -19.45
CA PHE A 833 1.43 -12.65 -20.10
C PHE A 833 0.33 -13.50 -19.48
N LEU A 834 -0.44 -14.18 -20.33
CA LEU A 834 -1.37 -15.23 -19.97
C LEU A 834 -0.77 -16.57 -20.40
N ILE A 835 -0.43 -17.40 -19.43
CA ILE A 835 0.19 -18.71 -19.64
C ILE A 835 -0.88 -19.78 -19.49
N ASP A 836 -0.93 -20.73 -20.42
CA ASP A 836 -1.83 -21.89 -20.40
C ASP A 836 -3.34 -21.57 -20.24
N GLY A 837 -3.74 -20.31 -20.45
CA GLY A 837 -5.13 -19.84 -20.44
C GLY A 837 -5.66 -19.36 -19.08
N ASP A 838 -4.94 -19.57 -17.98
CA ASP A 838 -5.40 -19.23 -16.63
C ASP A 838 -4.35 -18.48 -15.78
N ARG A 839 -3.08 -18.56 -16.15
CA ARG A 839 -1.97 -18.06 -15.33
C ARG A 839 -1.49 -16.69 -15.80
N TRP A 840 -1.78 -15.68 -15.00
CA TRP A 840 -1.41 -14.29 -15.27
C TRP A 840 -0.04 -13.95 -14.68
N VAL A 841 0.89 -13.51 -15.51
CA VAL A 841 2.26 -13.18 -15.12
C VAL A 841 2.62 -11.81 -15.69
N ASP A 842 3.10 -10.89 -14.87
CA ASP A 842 3.67 -9.64 -15.36
C ASP A 842 4.97 -9.90 -16.12
N ASP A 843 5.35 -9.01 -17.06
CA ASP A 843 6.61 -9.17 -17.79
C ASP A 843 7.81 -9.11 -16.83
N PRO A 844 8.54 -10.23 -16.60
CA PRO A 844 9.62 -10.26 -15.63
C PRO A 844 10.82 -9.41 -16.04
N GLU A 845 11.04 -9.15 -17.34
CA GLU A 845 12.17 -8.38 -17.86
C GLU A 845 11.87 -6.87 -17.87
N ASN A 846 10.60 -6.48 -17.95
CA ASN A 846 10.18 -5.08 -17.89
C ASN A 846 10.37 -4.50 -16.49
N ALA A 847 11.05 -3.36 -16.35
CA ALA A 847 11.20 -2.69 -15.07
C ALA A 847 9.96 -1.87 -14.68
N ASP A 848 9.24 -1.35 -15.68
CA ASP A 848 8.11 -0.44 -15.49
C ASP A 848 6.83 -1.24 -15.28
N LYS A 849 6.29 -1.14 -14.05
CA LYS A 849 5.10 -1.90 -13.63
C LYS A 849 4.27 -1.13 -12.61
N GLU A 850 2.96 -1.37 -12.65
CA GLU A 850 1.99 -0.79 -11.71
C GLU A 850 1.14 -1.86 -11.03
N PRO A 851 0.66 -1.64 -9.79
CA PRO A 851 -0.25 -2.57 -9.13
C PRO A 851 -1.50 -2.84 -9.97
N ASP A 852 -1.90 -4.11 -10.09
CA ASP A 852 -3.07 -4.51 -10.88
C ASP A 852 -4.40 -4.45 -10.12
N GLY A 853 -4.36 -4.17 -8.80
CA GLY A 853 -5.54 -4.17 -7.93
C GLY A 853 -5.97 -5.54 -7.40
N TYR A 854 -5.21 -6.61 -7.67
CA TYR A 854 -5.51 -7.99 -7.27
C TYR A 854 -4.34 -8.71 -6.58
N GLY A 855 -3.34 -7.95 -6.12
CA GLY A 855 -2.14 -8.49 -5.46
C GLY A 855 -0.99 -8.82 -6.41
N GLY A 856 -1.10 -8.47 -7.69
CA GLY A 856 -0.05 -8.58 -8.70
C GLY A 856 0.27 -7.23 -9.35
N PHE A 857 0.95 -7.27 -10.50
CA PHE A 857 1.36 -6.08 -11.25
C PHE A 857 0.99 -6.20 -12.72
N ASN A 858 0.70 -5.08 -13.36
CA ASN A 858 0.70 -4.93 -14.81
C ASN A 858 2.07 -4.40 -15.24
N ALA A 859 2.64 -4.95 -16.31
CA ALA A 859 3.78 -4.33 -16.98
C ALA A 859 3.30 -3.12 -17.78
N VAL A 860 4.12 -2.07 -17.83
CA VAL A 860 3.80 -0.82 -18.52
C VAL A 860 4.64 -0.73 -19.78
N LEU A 861 3.98 -0.52 -20.92
CA LEU A 861 4.59 -0.18 -22.20
C LEU A 861 4.32 1.30 -22.48
N GLU A 862 5.38 2.11 -22.50
CA GLU A 862 5.30 3.51 -22.92
C GLU A 862 5.71 3.65 -24.39
N VAL A 863 4.87 4.33 -25.18
CA VAL A 863 5.10 4.63 -26.59
C VAL A 863 5.15 6.15 -26.76
N ASP A 864 6.30 6.67 -27.16
CA ASP A 864 6.54 8.11 -27.33
C ASP A 864 6.12 8.63 -28.72
N ASP A 865 5.73 9.91 -28.77
CA ASP A 865 5.38 10.68 -29.99
C ASP A 865 6.55 10.88 -30.99
N ARG A 866 7.79 10.57 -30.60
CA ARG A 866 9.02 10.96 -31.34
C ARG A 866 9.66 9.83 -32.13
N ARG A 867 8.88 9.00 -32.81
CA ARG A 867 9.44 8.02 -33.76
C ARG A 867 9.02 8.31 -35.18
#